data_AF-A0A8H4U1L5-F1
#
_entry.id   AF-A0A8H4U1L5-F1
#
_cell.length_a   1.000
_cell.length_b   1.000
_cell.length_c   1.000
_cell.angle_alpha   90.00
_cell.angle_beta   90.00
_cell.angle_gamma   90.00
#
_symmetry.space_group_name_H-M   'P 1'
#
loop_
_entity.id
_entity.type
_entity.pdbx_description
1 polymer ?
#
loop_
_entity_poly.entity_id
_entity_poly.type
_entity_poly.pdbx_seq_one_letter_code
_entity_poly.pdbx_strand_id
1 'polypeptide(L)'
;MSTFNRIAVYGHRGWASSAIMNALIAVGGPVTVLHRSDSDTSALPIGTPTREIDLQDSKSICNALKDIDILISLVGQQNINHQLALIGALPHTDVRLFVPSDLAYKISEEQMLIPSLKAKVDVEKAAEIAGIQTTVIRPGNFVESTFATTLLGIDVQGNRLVYTGNSEHESLNLCTRDYVAAAYAAIFPQTPIAKLGNRNIGLRELTCTGSEVAATLQRRHGMHPKVFRHGLEQTRREIEARIEKGDLTALAFSYRYPWGAGQQVKLVGDDIWDVQGYSKTTLEEVIAESRLGTYKELPPTLGGQSGSRRTGLSPNSCGQDQYWKRISGMEYLTASPTKIPRIKEFIKSILADSKLKESDDSHAISSQKDDMNKDAPGSLPGELMTSVLECLDYDNLCAIRLASRSAVNETSQTDWFKLYKAMRAISKGQDLGHPFTTAGLHNRSRLWGVCSRILEEYWPRKIAHDQELSDKSVVLKKVKNTIQPIMRYPYEPSLIWSTIGLVHTFVDGTRNSIGSKDIFTTSDDVQIPKKGWIIELVIITKEEIDEENLNKIVRKIVGLRFIFSRGDPVLVGQAEGDVRTIYPDSGHFVVGLQLAWAARKPISKIALLFQPMKKAPQDSIDRLKPRIVLDEAGVPIAPMNPETAGHLWKNDSPPKELDVVLLRTGFVTPDNTKDDTLVHVLVFGTTESDLGMISAIGVDAQLRGFEVCLDNGHEKWTRAIGHRNAMQYLSIDGRGGERILYFYVNFYDVARGIRFVTNRERHLIVGEPGSRDLRFPPEEPQYRFDSLMGIYCHWSNRNTPGTDLTCVGAFSRKFSPAPTRPPNLPKDARGRYWTPNPPPRGIKEVGTIYGKREFKNRFNRVTHIPSEDATVSWLDCSRPIESIKAGLCHGAESAQLPLLSLSFKYADDQTTPSFGPTEFSSPKDTLGVNRNHWCWWVQGLRRDNELEEHCHYTQDEWNIERSYLKFVPLWIGGDGALTGLRFITQDGKQSPAWGYCVGARGAKPVKLPLQAQNRNRAAGLKLFIDSINREVTREDFVVVAVQLVGFNKV
;
A
#
# COMPACT_ATOMS: atom_id res chain seq x y z
N MET A 1 -44.54 35.30 -16.66
CA MET A 1 -43.27 34.96 -17.35
C MET A 1 -42.54 33.95 -16.49
N SER A 2 -42.24 32.76 -17.00
CA SER A 2 -41.51 31.73 -16.22
C SER A 2 -40.07 32.20 -16.01
N THR A 3 -39.70 32.48 -14.76
CA THR A 3 -38.35 32.88 -14.38
C THR A 3 -37.43 31.67 -14.41
N PHE A 4 -36.38 31.72 -15.22
CA PHE A 4 -35.36 30.67 -15.26
C PHE A 4 -34.35 30.81 -14.12
N ASN A 5 -33.88 29.68 -13.59
CA ASN A 5 -32.73 29.62 -12.70
C ASN A 5 -31.42 29.73 -13.50
N ARG A 6 -30.42 30.43 -12.96
CA ARG A 6 -29.06 30.48 -13.50
C ARG A 6 -28.29 29.26 -13.02
N ILE A 7 -27.98 28.35 -13.93
CA ILE A 7 -27.39 27.04 -13.60
C ILE A 7 -25.92 27.04 -14.00
N ALA A 8 -25.03 26.60 -13.11
CA ALA A 8 -23.66 26.24 -13.45
C ALA A 8 -23.49 24.72 -13.42
N VAL A 9 -22.75 24.15 -14.38
CA VAL A 9 -22.47 22.71 -14.45
C VAL A 9 -20.98 22.46 -14.38
N TYR A 10 -20.54 21.70 -13.39
CA TYR A 10 -19.16 21.21 -13.26
C TYR A 10 -19.07 19.73 -13.63
N GLY A 11 -18.16 19.36 -14.54
CA GLY A 11 -18.00 17.97 -15.01
C GLY A 11 -18.82 17.60 -16.26
N HIS A 12 -18.95 18.52 -17.22
CA HIS A 12 -19.84 18.40 -18.39
C HIS A 12 -19.50 17.31 -19.44
N ARG A 13 -18.30 16.73 -19.44
CA ARG A 13 -17.79 15.86 -20.54
C ARG A 13 -18.04 14.36 -20.36
N GLY A 14 -18.57 13.95 -19.22
CA GLY A 14 -18.81 12.55 -18.89
C GLY A 14 -19.93 11.93 -19.74
N TRP A 15 -20.00 10.59 -19.72
CA TRP A 15 -20.97 9.82 -20.50
C TRP A 15 -22.42 10.21 -20.22
N ALA A 16 -22.82 10.33 -18.94
CA ALA A 16 -24.15 10.81 -18.57
C ALA A 16 -24.23 12.35 -18.61
N SER A 17 -23.16 13.04 -18.22
CA SER A 17 -23.18 14.48 -18.04
C SER A 17 -23.25 15.27 -19.34
N SER A 18 -22.72 14.74 -20.44
CA SER A 18 -22.88 15.33 -21.78
C SER A 18 -24.35 15.34 -22.23
N ALA A 19 -25.10 14.25 -22.00
CA ALA A 19 -26.53 14.19 -22.29
C ALA A 19 -27.32 15.17 -21.42
N ILE A 20 -27.05 15.19 -20.10
CA ILE A 20 -27.67 16.14 -19.16
C ILE A 20 -27.37 17.58 -19.56
N MET A 21 -26.12 17.90 -19.92
CA MET A 21 -25.72 19.24 -20.35
C MET A 21 -26.48 19.67 -21.60
N ASN A 22 -26.53 18.82 -22.62
CA ASN A 22 -27.25 19.12 -23.85
C ASN A 22 -28.75 19.33 -23.60
N ALA A 23 -29.36 18.51 -22.74
CA ALA A 23 -30.76 18.67 -22.38
C ALA A 23 -31.02 19.98 -21.63
N LEU A 24 -30.15 20.35 -20.67
CA LEU A 24 -30.25 21.64 -19.95
C LEU A 24 -30.11 22.84 -20.90
N ILE A 25 -29.16 22.79 -21.85
CA ILE A 25 -28.99 23.85 -22.86
C ILE A 25 -30.23 23.94 -23.76
N ALA A 26 -30.79 22.80 -24.18
CA ALA A 26 -31.94 22.76 -25.09
C ALA A 26 -33.21 23.41 -24.53
N VAL A 27 -33.34 23.52 -23.21
CA VAL A 27 -34.46 24.27 -22.57
C VAL A 27 -34.37 25.78 -22.84
N GLY A 28 -33.18 26.31 -23.19
CA GLY A 28 -32.96 27.72 -23.50
C GLY A 28 -32.78 28.64 -22.30
N GLY A 29 -32.60 28.07 -21.09
CA GLY A 29 -32.28 28.81 -19.87
C GLY A 29 -30.79 29.20 -19.75
N PRO A 30 -30.43 30.07 -18.80
CA PRO A 30 -29.05 30.47 -18.56
C PRO A 30 -28.25 29.33 -17.91
N VAL A 31 -27.47 28.60 -18.72
CA VAL A 31 -26.59 27.52 -18.28
C VAL A 31 -25.12 27.88 -18.56
N THR A 32 -24.27 27.81 -17.55
CA THR A 32 -22.82 28.07 -17.64
C THR A 32 -22.04 26.80 -17.37
N VAL A 33 -21.04 26.50 -18.20
CA VAL A 33 -20.12 25.38 -17.98
C VAL A 33 -18.91 25.82 -17.16
N LEU A 34 -18.66 25.12 -16.06
CA LEU A 34 -17.43 25.26 -15.30
C LEU A 34 -16.41 24.23 -15.77
N HIS A 35 -15.19 24.67 -16.10
CA HIS A 35 -14.13 23.80 -16.61
C HIS A 35 -12.76 24.17 -16.05
N ARG A 36 -11.84 23.21 -15.98
CA ARG A 36 -10.45 23.48 -15.62
C ARG A 36 -9.70 24.07 -16.83
N SER A 37 -8.55 24.68 -16.60
CA SER A 37 -7.70 25.25 -17.66
C SER A 37 -7.31 24.24 -18.75
N ASP A 38 -7.14 22.97 -18.37
CA ASP A 38 -6.76 21.86 -19.25
C ASP A 38 -7.96 21.20 -19.98
N SER A 39 -9.18 21.67 -19.75
CA SER A 39 -10.40 21.00 -20.20
C SER A 39 -10.86 21.53 -21.56
N ASP A 40 -11.04 20.60 -22.51
CA ASP A 40 -11.58 20.90 -23.83
C ASP A 40 -13.09 21.20 -23.79
N THR A 41 -13.47 22.37 -24.29
CA THR A 41 -14.84 22.89 -24.38
C THR A 41 -15.36 22.98 -25.81
N SER A 42 -14.59 22.55 -26.81
CA SER A 42 -14.91 22.68 -28.25
C SER A 42 -16.16 21.91 -28.68
N ALA A 43 -16.53 20.86 -27.94
CA ALA A 43 -17.71 20.03 -28.19
C ALA A 43 -19.03 20.65 -27.67
N LEU A 44 -18.99 21.79 -26.99
CA LEU A 44 -20.18 22.48 -26.50
C LEU A 44 -20.91 23.18 -27.65
N PRO A 45 -22.26 23.28 -27.60
CA PRO A 45 -23.01 24.10 -28.54
C PRO A 45 -22.48 25.54 -28.61
N ILE A 46 -22.38 26.08 -29.83
CA ILE A 46 -21.85 27.43 -30.07
C ILE A 46 -22.63 28.45 -29.22
N GLY A 47 -21.89 29.30 -28.51
CA GLY A 47 -22.47 30.34 -27.65
C GLY A 47 -22.79 29.89 -26.22
N THR A 48 -22.52 28.64 -25.85
CA THR A 48 -22.63 28.18 -24.45
C THR A 48 -21.63 28.93 -23.56
N PRO A 49 -22.07 29.68 -22.53
CA PRO A 49 -21.17 30.35 -21.60
C PRO A 49 -20.27 29.36 -20.87
N THR A 50 -18.95 29.63 -20.83
CA THR A 50 -17.96 28.84 -20.09
C THR A 50 -17.23 29.72 -19.08
N ARG A 51 -16.87 29.17 -17.93
CA ARG A 51 -16.01 29.82 -16.93
C ARG A 51 -14.95 28.84 -16.48
N GLU A 52 -13.71 29.31 -16.49
CA GLU A 52 -12.59 28.55 -15.94
C GLU A 52 -12.68 28.53 -14.40
N ILE A 53 -12.37 27.39 -13.80
CA ILE A 53 -12.36 27.19 -12.34
C ILE A 53 -11.10 26.42 -11.92
N ASP A 54 -10.45 26.91 -10.86
CA ASP A 54 -9.39 26.22 -10.15
C ASP A 54 -9.91 25.83 -8.76
N LEU A 55 -10.00 24.51 -8.50
CA LEU A 55 -10.51 23.99 -7.23
C LEU A 55 -9.52 24.14 -6.07
N GLN A 56 -8.25 24.50 -6.34
CA GLN A 56 -7.27 24.80 -5.30
C GLN A 56 -7.32 26.28 -4.86
N ASP A 57 -8.01 27.13 -5.61
CA ASP A 57 -8.17 28.55 -5.32
C ASP A 57 -9.64 28.89 -5.00
N SER A 58 -9.94 29.09 -3.71
CA SER A 58 -11.27 29.49 -3.24
C SER A 58 -11.78 30.77 -3.92
N LYS A 59 -10.90 31.71 -4.27
CA LYS A 59 -11.29 32.96 -4.97
C LYS A 59 -11.67 32.70 -6.42
N SER A 60 -10.98 31.77 -7.09
CA SER A 60 -11.35 31.27 -8.42
C SER A 60 -12.75 30.65 -8.40
N ILE A 61 -13.03 29.76 -7.43
CA ILE A 61 -14.36 29.14 -7.24
C ILE A 61 -15.43 30.21 -7.02
N CYS A 62 -15.22 31.14 -6.09
CA CYS A 62 -16.19 32.20 -5.81
C CYS A 62 -16.46 33.09 -7.02
N ASN A 63 -15.43 33.45 -7.79
CA ASN A 63 -15.58 34.25 -9.00
C ASN A 63 -16.34 33.50 -10.10
N ALA A 64 -16.04 32.21 -10.31
CA ALA A 64 -16.70 31.37 -11.29
C ALA A 64 -18.19 31.15 -10.96
N LEU A 65 -18.56 31.22 -9.68
CA LEU A 65 -19.93 31.02 -9.18
C LEU A 65 -20.72 32.32 -8.93
N LYS A 66 -20.17 33.49 -9.26
CA LYS A 66 -20.93 34.75 -9.23
C LYS A 66 -22.16 34.66 -10.13
N ASP A 67 -23.28 35.21 -9.69
CA ASP A 67 -24.51 35.21 -10.48
C ASP A 67 -25.05 33.82 -10.86
N ILE A 68 -24.75 32.79 -10.05
CA ILE A 68 -25.28 31.44 -10.22
C ILE A 68 -26.27 31.14 -9.11
N ASP A 69 -27.44 30.60 -9.46
CA ASP A 69 -28.46 30.20 -8.48
C ASP A 69 -28.33 28.73 -8.07
N ILE A 70 -28.01 27.85 -9.03
CA ILE A 70 -27.90 26.40 -8.84
C ILE A 70 -26.56 25.93 -9.38
N LEU A 71 -25.78 25.23 -8.55
CA LEU A 71 -24.57 24.52 -8.97
C LEU A 71 -24.87 23.03 -9.10
N ILE A 72 -24.70 22.48 -10.30
CA ILE A 72 -24.82 21.05 -10.59
C ILE A 72 -23.43 20.46 -10.81
N SER A 73 -23.07 19.48 -9.99
CA SER A 73 -21.86 18.69 -10.17
C SER A 73 -22.20 17.35 -10.81
N LEU A 74 -21.49 17.00 -11.88
CA LEU A 74 -21.66 15.75 -12.62
C LEU A 74 -20.29 15.07 -12.85
N VAL A 75 -19.41 15.18 -11.85
CA VAL A 75 -18.05 14.64 -11.91
C VAL A 75 -18.03 13.11 -11.88
N GLY A 76 -17.07 12.53 -12.60
CA GLY A 76 -16.84 11.08 -12.59
C GLY A 76 -16.37 10.56 -11.23
N GLN A 77 -16.45 9.24 -11.05
CA GLN A 77 -16.15 8.53 -9.79
C GLN A 77 -14.77 8.85 -9.18
N GLN A 78 -13.75 9.10 -10.02
CA GLN A 78 -12.39 9.46 -9.56
C GLN A 78 -12.30 10.87 -8.96
N ASN A 79 -13.29 11.72 -9.22
CA ASN A 79 -13.29 13.14 -8.88
C ASN A 79 -14.38 13.51 -7.86
N ILE A 80 -15.05 12.54 -7.23
CA ILE A 80 -16.14 12.78 -6.28
C ILE A 80 -15.68 13.67 -5.12
N ASN A 81 -14.48 13.43 -4.58
CA ASN A 81 -13.91 14.22 -3.47
C ASN A 81 -13.61 15.68 -3.85
N HIS A 82 -13.47 16.00 -5.14
CA HIS A 82 -13.25 17.39 -5.57
C HIS A 82 -14.45 18.30 -5.29
N GLN A 83 -15.63 17.72 -5.06
CA GLN A 83 -16.83 18.47 -4.67
C GLN A 83 -16.72 19.10 -3.27
N LEU A 84 -15.83 18.60 -2.41
CA LEU A 84 -15.60 19.18 -1.08
C LEU A 84 -15.04 20.62 -1.15
N ALA A 85 -14.22 20.91 -2.16
CA ALA A 85 -13.73 22.26 -2.40
C ALA A 85 -14.86 23.21 -2.83
N LEU A 86 -15.78 22.74 -3.67
CA LEU A 86 -16.98 23.49 -4.05
C LEU A 86 -17.85 23.77 -2.81
N ILE A 87 -18.13 22.74 -2.01
CA ILE A 87 -18.88 22.85 -0.75
C ILE A 87 -18.27 23.89 0.19
N GLY A 88 -16.95 23.89 0.38
CA GLY A 88 -16.27 24.87 1.23
C GLY A 88 -16.40 26.32 0.76
N ALA A 89 -16.55 26.55 -0.55
CA ALA A 89 -16.67 27.88 -1.13
C ALA A 89 -18.11 28.38 -1.24
N LEU A 90 -19.09 27.49 -1.36
CA LEU A 90 -20.50 27.83 -1.58
C LEU A 90 -21.08 28.86 -0.59
N PRO A 91 -20.76 28.86 0.72
CA PRO A 91 -21.22 29.89 1.67
C PRO A 91 -20.80 31.33 1.32
N HIS A 92 -19.86 31.51 0.39
CA HIS A 92 -19.33 32.80 -0.05
C HIS A 92 -19.78 33.16 -1.48
N THR A 93 -20.82 32.52 -1.99
CA THR A 93 -21.34 32.68 -3.36
C THR A 93 -22.84 32.95 -3.38
N ASP A 94 -23.39 33.28 -4.55
CA ASP A 94 -24.84 33.48 -4.76
C ASP A 94 -25.61 32.16 -4.91
N VAL A 95 -24.91 31.02 -4.88
CA VAL A 95 -25.50 29.70 -5.11
C VAL A 95 -26.40 29.34 -3.93
N ARG A 96 -27.67 29.07 -4.23
CA ARG A 96 -28.71 28.74 -3.25
C ARG A 96 -29.01 27.25 -3.21
N LEU A 97 -28.60 26.49 -4.23
CA LEU A 97 -28.83 25.06 -4.33
C LEU A 97 -27.63 24.34 -4.92
N PHE A 98 -27.18 23.29 -4.26
CA PHE A 98 -26.14 22.40 -4.76
C PHE A 98 -26.72 21.03 -5.13
N VAL A 99 -26.41 20.56 -6.34
CA VAL A 99 -26.82 19.24 -6.84
C VAL A 99 -25.56 18.38 -6.93
N PRO A 100 -25.30 17.48 -5.97
CA PRO A 100 -24.10 16.66 -5.96
C PRO A 100 -24.14 15.59 -7.05
N SER A 101 -22.95 15.12 -7.44
CA SER A 101 -22.77 14.06 -8.42
C SER A 101 -23.01 12.67 -7.82
N ASP A 102 -24.28 12.36 -7.52
CA ASP A 102 -24.69 11.05 -7.02
C ASP A 102 -25.08 10.11 -8.17
N LEU A 103 -26.09 10.45 -8.98
CA LEU A 103 -26.58 9.69 -10.14
C LEU A 103 -26.71 8.16 -9.88
N ALA A 104 -27.08 7.78 -8.66
CA ALA A 104 -27.29 6.40 -8.24
C ALA A 104 -28.59 6.28 -7.41
N TYR A 105 -28.78 5.20 -6.68
CA TYR A 105 -29.73 5.14 -5.57
C TYR A 105 -28.99 5.39 -4.25
N LYS A 106 -29.73 5.56 -3.14
CA LYS A 106 -29.13 5.75 -1.82
C LYS A 106 -28.15 4.62 -1.48
N ILE A 107 -26.89 4.98 -1.27
CA ILE A 107 -25.83 4.02 -0.92
C ILE A 107 -26.13 3.38 0.45
N SER A 108 -26.22 2.05 0.51
CA SER A 108 -26.41 1.30 1.77
C SER A 108 -25.12 1.26 2.59
N GLU A 109 -25.21 0.91 3.87
CA GLU A 109 -24.04 0.77 4.75
C GLU A 109 -23.05 -0.27 4.22
N GLU A 110 -23.52 -1.39 3.67
CA GLU A 110 -22.68 -2.41 3.02
C GLU A 110 -21.92 -1.86 1.81
N GLN A 111 -22.55 -0.95 1.06
CA GLN A 111 -21.93 -0.33 -0.09
C GLN A 111 -20.90 0.74 0.30
N MET A 112 -21.02 1.34 1.49
CA MET A 112 -20.03 2.30 2.02
C MET A 112 -18.66 1.68 2.31
N LEU A 113 -18.56 0.35 2.32
CA LEU A 113 -17.27 -0.34 2.37
C LEU A 113 -16.43 -0.05 1.10
N ILE A 114 -17.08 0.30 -0.02
CA ILE A 114 -16.38 0.68 -1.26
C ILE A 114 -16.00 2.17 -1.17
N PRO A 115 -14.69 2.52 -1.19
CA PRO A 115 -14.23 3.89 -0.94
C PRO A 115 -14.88 4.96 -1.85
N SER A 116 -15.11 4.62 -3.11
CA SER A 116 -15.73 5.53 -4.08
C SER A 116 -17.23 5.74 -3.88
N LEU A 117 -17.94 4.79 -3.26
CA LEU A 117 -19.34 4.97 -2.86
C LEU A 117 -19.43 5.71 -1.54
N LYS A 118 -18.51 5.45 -0.60
CA LYS A 118 -18.38 6.21 0.64
C LYS A 118 -18.15 7.71 0.36
N ALA A 119 -17.30 8.03 -0.62
CA ALA A 119 -17.02 9.41 -1.01
C ALA A 119 -18.29 10.20 -1.40
N LYS A 120 -19.28 9.56 -2.02
CA LYS A 120 -20.57 10.21 -2.36
C LYS A 120 -21.35 10.58 -1.10
N VAL A 121 -21.42 9.64 -0.15
CA VAL A 121 -22.06 9.85 1.15
C VAL A 121 -21.36 10.95 1.95
N ASP A 122 -20.02 11.00 1.89
CA ASP A 122 -19.24 12.02 2.57
C ASP A 122 -19.48 13.43 1.98
N VAL A 123 -19.68 13.54 0.65
CA VAL A 123 -20.06 14.81 -0.01
C VAL A 123 -21.46 15.27 0.40
N GLU A 124 -22.45 14.37 0.43
CA GLU A 124 -23.79 14.70 0.93
C GLU A 124 -23.74 15.20 2.39
N LYS A 125 -23.03 14.48 3.27
CA LYS A 125 -22.83 14.87 4.67
C LYS A 125 -22.09 16.18 4.82
N ALA A 126 -21.06 16.44 4.00
CA ALA A 126 -20.31 17.68 4.06
C ALA A 126 -21.19 18.89 3.68
N ALA A 127 -22.04 18.74 2.66
CA ALA A 127 -22.99 19.79 2.29
C ALA A 127 -24.04 20.03 3.39
N GLU A 128 -24.54 18.97 4.01
CA GLU A 128 -25.45 19.05 5.16
C GLU A 128 -24.82 19.78 6.35
N ILE A 129 -23.60 19.40 6.75
CA ILE A 129 -22.85 20.05 7.83
C ILE A 129 -22.59 21.53 7.54
N ALA A 130 -22.34 21.87 6.27
CA ALA A 130 -22.13 23.25 5.83
C ALA A 130 -23.44 24.07 5.73
N GLY A 131 -24.61 23.47 5.99
CA GLY A 131 -25.91 24.14 5.90
C GLY A 131 -26.32 24.49 4.47
N ILE A 132 -25.74 23.84 3.47
CA ILE A 132 -25.99 24.10 2.05
C ILE A 132 -27.25 23.33 1.64
N GLN A 133 -28.22 24.00 1.01
CA GLN A 133 -29.39 23.31 0.47
C GLN A 133 -28.97 22.40 -0.68
N THR A 134 -29.40 21.13 -0.62
CA THR A 134 -29.05 20.14 -1.65
C THR A 134 -30.28 19.57 -2.35
N THR A 135 -30.14 19.19 -3.62
CA THR A 135 -31.08 18.28 -4.28
C THR A 135 -30.33 17.09 -4.81
N VAL A 136 -30.62 15.89 -4.32
CA VAL A 136 -30.00 14.65 -4.78
C VAL A 136 -30.93 13.97 -5.77
N ILE A 137 -30.48 13.73 -7.01
CA ILE A 137 -31.23 13.01 -8.03
C ILE A 137 -30.85 11.53 -8.01
N ARG A 138 -31.84 10.66 -7.84
CA ARG A 138 -31.67 9.22 -7.69
C ARG A 138 -32.30 8.41 -8.83
N PRO A 139 -31.60 8.17 -9.95
CA PRO A 139 -32.14 7.39 -11.06
C PRO A 139 -32.17 5.87 -10.84
N GLY A 140 -31.56 5.38 -9.75
CA GLY A 140 -31.29 3.95 -9.61
C GLY A 140 -30.08 3.54 -10.45
N ASN A 141 -30.20 2.47 -11.23
CA ASN A 141 -29.16 2.04 -12.16
C ASN A 141 -29.45 2.53 -13.58
N PHE A 142 -28.41 2.83 -14.34
CA PHE A 142 -28.56 3.13 -15.77
C PHE A 142 -28.84 1.86 -16.55
N VAL A 143 -29.88 1.87 -17.39
CA VAL A 143 -30.26 0.76 -18.29
C VAL A 143 -29.05 0.28 -19.10
N GLU A 144 -28.29 1.22 -19.67
CA GLU A 144 -27.10 0.95 -20.49
C GLU A 144 -26.03 0.21 -19.70
N SER A 145 -25.73 0.63 -18.47
CA SER A 145 -24.76 -0.05 -17.62
C SER A 145 -25.23 -1.43 -17.17
N THR A 146 -26.54 -1.62 -16.98
CA THR A 146 -27.14 -2.86 -16.47
C THR A 146 -27.11 -3.98 -17.51
N PHE A 147 -27.37 -3.66 -18.77
CA PHE A 147 -27.53 -4.67 -19.83
C PHE A 147 -26.34 -4.76 -20.79
N ALA A 148 -25.48 -3.74 -20.85
CA ALA A 148 -24.21 -3.81 -21.61
C ALA A 148 -23.09 -4.50 -20.83
N THR A 149 -23.26 -4.72 -19.52
CA THR A 149 -22.22 -5.25 -18.63
C THR A 149 -22.79 -6.33 -17.72
N THR A 150 -21.91 -7.08 -17.03
CA THR A 150 -22.34 -8.11 -16.07
C THR A 150 -22.54 -7.59 -14.64
N LEU A 151 -22.69 -6.27 -14.46
CA LEU A 151 -22.77 -5.60 -13.16
C LEU A 151 -23.79 -6.25 -12.23
N LEU A 152 -25.03 -6.43 -12.70
CA LEU A 152 -26.12 -7.06 -11.95
C LEU A 152 -26.21 -8.59 -12.16
N GLY A 153 -25.20 -9.21 -12.77
CA GLY A 153 -25.21 -10.64 -13.06
C GLY A 153 -26.05 -11.00 -14.28
N ILE A 154 -26.39 -10.01 -15.11
CA ILE A 154 -27.12 -10.18 -16.36
C ILE A 154 -26.09 -10.18 -17.49
N ASP A 155 -25.92 -11.30 -18.19
CA ASP A 155 -25.08 -11.41 -19.38
C ASP A 155 -26.00 -11.63 -20.59
N VAL A 156 -26.42 -10.51 -21.19
CA VAL A 156 -27.37 -10.50 -22.30
C VAL A 156 -26.80 -11.23 -23.52
N GLN A 157 -25.51 -11.08 -23.81
CA GLN A 157 -24.89 -11.69 -25.00
C GLN A 157 -24.66 -13.19 -24.80
N GLY A 158 -24.17 -13.60 -23.63
CA GLY A 158 -23.92 -15.01 -23.32
C GLY A 158 -25.14 -15.79 -22.84
N ASN A 159 -26.33 -15.17 -22.84
CA ASN A 159 -27.60 -15.75 -22.35
C ASN A 159 -27.46 -16.36 -20.94
N ARG A 160 -26.83 -15.62 -20.02
CA ARG A 160 -26.54 -16.05 -18.64
C ARG A 160 -27.12 -15.07 -17.64
N LEU A 161 -27.63 -15.60 -16.52
CA LEU A 161 -28.23 -14.79 -15.47
C LEU A 161 -27.81 -15.31 -14.08
N VAL A 162 -27.47 -14.41 -13.17
CA VAL A 162 -27.17 -14.73 -11.78
C VAL A 162 -28.26 -14.13 -10.90
N TYR A 163 -29.05 -14.97 -10.25
CA TYR A 163 -29.94 -14.53 -9.19
C TYR A 163 -29.17 -14.42 -7.88
N THR A 164 -28.99 -13.19 -7.41
CA THR A 164 -28.50 -12.90 -6.06
C THR A 164 -29.69 -12.75 -5.11
N GLY A 165 -29.71 -13.46 -3.99
CA GLY A 165 -30.82 -13.40 -3.02
C GLY A 165 -32.18 -13.67 -3.67
N ASN A 166 -33.14 -12.77 -3.44
CA ASN A 166 -34.49 -12.81 -4.01
C ASN A 166 -34.64 -12.00 -5.32
N SER A 167 -33.55 -11.66 -6.01
CA SER A 167 -33.59 -10.83 -7.24
C SER A 167 -34.45 -11.38 -8.37
N GLU A 168 -34.78 -12.68 -8.34
CA GLU A 168 -35.74 -13.30 -9.25
C GLU A 168 -37.14 -12.68 -9.14
N HIS A 169 -37.57 -12.31 -7.93
CA HIS A 169 -38.91 -11.81 -7.66
C HIS A 169 -38.93 -10.34 -7.21
N GLU A 170 -37.80 -9.82 -6.73
CA GLU A 170 -37.68 -8.41 -6.34
C GLU A 170 -37.50 -7.50 -7.55
N SER A 171 -38.20 -6.37 -7.53
CA SER A 171 -38.12 -5.35 -8.58
C SER A 171 -36.81 -4.55 -8.52
N LEU A 172 -36.34 -4.16 -9.70
CA LEU A 172 -35.19 -3.30 -9.94
C LEU A 172 -35.65 -2.02 -10.65
N ASN A 173 -35.26 -0.84 -10.16
CA ASN A 173 -35.54 0.45 -10.79
C ASN A 173 -34.40 0.88 -11.73
N LEU A 174 -34.73 1.17 -12.97
CA LEU A 174 -33.80 1.55 -14.04
C LEU A 174 -34.24 2.83 -14.74
N CYS A 175 -33.26 3.63 -15.18
CA CYS A 175 -33.47 4.77 -16.08
C CYS A 175 -32.44 4.74 -17.20
N THR A 176 -32.83 5.11 -18.41
CA THR A 176 -31.92 5.38 -19.52
C THR A 176 -31.18 6.68 -19.29
N ARG A 177 -30.03 6.85 -19.94
CA ARG A 177 -29.29 8.11 -19.94
C ARG A 177 -30.17 9.29 -20.38
N ASP A 178 -31.01 9.06 -21.37
CA ASP A 178 -31.83 10.09 -22.00
C ASP A 178 -32.99 10.51 -21.09
N TYR A 179 -33.62 9.56 -20.38
CA TYR A 179 -34.63 9.90 -19.38
C TYR A 179 -34.06 10.71 -18.21
N VAL A 180 -32.85 10.36 -17.74
CA VAL A 180 -32.17 11.16 -16.71
C VAL A 180 -31.87 12.57 -17.21
N ALA A 181 -31.40 12.71 -18.45
CA ALA A 181 -31.16 14.03 -19.06
C ALA A 181 -32.46 14.86 -19.16
N ALA A 182 -33.56 14.25 -19.62
CA ALA A 182 -34.87 14.88 -19.67
C ALA A 182 -35.38 15.29 -18.28
N ALA A 183 -35.14 14.46 -17.26
CA ALA A 183 -35.51 14.79 -15.89
C ALA A 183 -34.76 16.00 -15.35
N TYR A 184 -33.44 16.10 -15.56
CA TYR A 184 -32.67 17.29 -15.17
C TYR A 184 -33.21 18.57 -15.87
N ALA A 185 -33.54 18.47 -17.16
CA ALA A 185 -34.14 19.55 -17.93
C ALA A 185 -35.55 19.93 -17.45
N ALA A 186 -36.32 18.98 -16.92
CA ALA A 186 -37.65 19.24 -16.35
C ALA A 186 -37.58 19.81 -14.92
N ILE A 187 -36.62 19.38 -14.11
CA ILE A 187 -36.53 19.72 -12.68
C ILE A 187 -35.91 21.09 -12.47
N PHE A 188 -34.73 21.37 -13.02
CA PHE A 188 -33.90 22.49 -12.53
C PHE A 188 -34.15 23.84 -13.21
N PRO A 189 -34.39 23.96 -14.52
CA PRO A 189 -34.40 25.27 -15.19
C PRO A 189 -35.47 26.23 -14.71
N GLN A 190 -36.67 25.74 -14.35
CA GLN A 190 -37.83 26.60 -14.07
C GLN A 190 -38.49 26.33 -12.71
N THR A 191 -38.13 25.25 -12.01
CA THR A 191 -38.69 24.98 -10.68
C THR A 191 -38.10 25.95 -9.66
N PRO A 192 -38.93 26.65 -8.86
CA PRO A 192 -38.42 27.52 -7.81
C PRO A 192 -37.53 26.77 -6.82
N ILE A 193 -36.35 27.33 -6.47
CA ILE A 193 -35.36 26.69 -5.59
C ILE A 193 -35.94 26.28 -4.23
N ALA A 194 -36.86 27.07 -3.68
CA ALA A 194 -37.55 26.74 -2.44
C ALA A 194 -38.36 25.43 -2.48
N LYS A 195 -38.69 24.92 -3.68
CA LYS A 195 -39.35 23.61 -3.90
C LYS A 195 -38.36 22.47 -4.16
N LEU A 196 -37.06 22.77 -4.26
CA LEU A 196 -36.01 21.81 -4.59
C LEU A 196 -35.08 21.52 -3.39
N GLY A 197 -34.88 22.51 -2.51
CA GLY A 197 -33.95 22.42 -1.38
C GLY A 197 -34.21 21.23 -0.45
N ASN A 198 -33.13 20.54 -0.10
CA ASN A 198 -33.04 19.37 0.77
C ASN A 198 -33.93 18.19 0.36
N ARG A 199 -34.16 18.02 -0.95
CA ARG A 199 -34.94 16.91 -1.50
C ARG A 199 -34.06 15.80 -2.05
N ASN A 200 -34.55 14.57 -1.90
CA ASN A 200 -34.01 13.39 -2.54
C ASN A 200 -35.02 12.91 -3.58
N ILE A 201 -34.82 13.31 -4.84
CA ILE A 201 -35.78 13.09 -5.91
C ILE A 201 -35.39 11.82 -6.67
N GLY A 202 -36.23 10.79 -6.59
CA GLY A 202 -36.09 9.56 -7.35
C GLY A 202 -36.60 9.69 -8.79
N LEU A 203 -36.01 8.94 -9.71
CA LEU A 203 -36.49 8.79 -11.09
C LEU A 203 -36.86 7.33 -11.36
N ARG A 204 -37.94 7.11 -12.12
CA ARG A 204 -38.45 5.77 -12.44
C ARG A 204 -38.95 5.71 -13.88
N GLU A 205 -38.14 5.12 -14.75
CA GLU A 205 -38.51 4.89 -16.15
C GLU A 205 -38.97 3.44 -16.37
N LEU A 206 -38.11 2.48 -16.03
CA LEU A 206 -38.33 1.05 -16.22
C LEU A 206 -38.17 0.33 -14.88
N THR A 207 -39.09 -0.60 -14.60
CA THR A 207 -38.96 -1.55 -13.49
C THR A 207 -39.05 -2.97 -14.00
N CYS A 208 -38.19 -3.86 -13.52
CA CYS A 208 -38.24 -5.27 -13.87
C CYS A 208 -37.77 -6.19 -12.73
N THR A 209 -38.24 -7.44 -12.71
CA THR A 209 -37.71 -8.53 -11.87
C THR A 209 -36.69 -9.38 -12.63
N GLY A 210 -35.95 -10.23 -11.92
CA GLY A 210 -35.07 -11.21 -12.54
C GLY A 210 -35.83 -12.21 -13.43
N SER A 211 -37.05 -12.60 -13.05
CA SER A 211 -37.88 -13.49 -13.87
C SER A 211 -38.32 -12.85 -15.18
N GLU A 212 -38.66 -11.56 -15.19
CA GLU A 212 -38.99 -10.81 -16.40
C GLU A 212 -37.78 -10.65 -17.32
N VAL A 213 -36.59 -10.41 -16.73
CA VAL A 213 -35.33 -10.41 -17.48
C VAL A 213 -35.07 -11.78 -18.11
N ALA A 214 -35.24 -12.88 -17.36
CA ALA A 214 -35.05 -14.23 -17.88
C ALA A 214 -36.02 -14.57 -19.02
N ALA A 215 -37.29 -14.19 -18.90
CA ALA A 215 -38.30 -14.38 -19.95
C ALA A 215 -37.96 -13.58 -21.22
N THR A 216 -37.39 -12.39 -21.07
CA THR A 216 -36.99 -11.54 -22.21
C THR A 216 -35.71 -12.05 -22.87
N LEU A 217 -34.75 -12.56 -22.08
CA LEU A 217 -33.58 -13.27 -22.61
C LEU A 217 -33.97 -14.53 -23.38
N GLN A 218 -34.94 -15.31 -22.88
CA GLN A 218 -35.46 -16.47 -23.59
C GLN A 218 -36.07 -16.11 -24.94
N ARG A 219 -36.86 -15.03 -25.01
CA ARG A 219 -37.45 -14.57 -26.27
C ARG A 219 -36.39 -14.08 -27.26
N ARG A 220 -35.35 -13.38 -26.78
CA ARG A 220 -34.22 -12.93 -27.60
C ARG A 220 -33.43 -14.11 -28.20
N HIS A 221 -33.12 -15.11 -27.39
CA HIS A 221 -32.20 -16.21 -27.77
C HIS A 221 -32.91 -17.48 -28.24
N GLY A 222 -34.24 -17.54 -28.16
CA GLY A 222 -35.04 -18.74 -28.46
C GLY A 222 -34.86 -19.89 -27.46
N MET A 223 -34.08 -19.69 -26.39
CA MET A 223 -33.78 -20.72 -25.39
C MET A 223 -33.61 -20.12 -24.00
N HIS A 224 -33.96 -20.87 -22.96
CA HIS A 224 -33.84 -20.42 -21.56
C HIS A 224 -32.39 -20.00 -21.22
N PRO A 225 -32.19 -18.88 -20.49
CA PRO A 225 -30.87 -18.47 -20.04
C PRO A 225 -30.28 -19.49 -19.06
N LYS A 226 -28.95 -19.59 -19.04
CA LYS A 226 -28.26 -20.37 -18.01
C LYS A 226 -28.26 -19.59 -16.71
N VAL A 227 -29.00 -20.10 -15.72
CA VAL A 227 -29.19 -19.46 -14.41
C VAL A 227 -28.16 -19.97 -13.39
N PHE A 228 -27.57 -19.04 -12.65
CA PHE A 228 -26.77 -19.27 -11.44
C PHE A 228 -27.45 -18.60 -10.25
N ARG A 229 -27.20 -19.09 -9.03
CA ARG A 229 -27.78 -18.52 -7.81
C ARG A 229 -26.70 -18.24 -6.78
N HIS A 230 -26.69 -17.03 -6.24
CA HIS A 230 -25.83 -16.61 -5.13
C HIS A 230 -26.68 -16.18 -3.94
N GLY A 231 -26.35 -16.63 -2.74
CA GLY A 231 -27.00 -16.14 -1.52
C GLY A 231 -26.63 -14.68 -1.22
N LEU A 232 -27.43 -13.99 -0.40
CA LEU A 232 -27.10 -12.64 0.09
C LEU A 232 -25.83 -12.65 0.93
N GLU A 233 -25.66 -13.61 1.83
CA GLU A 233 -24.46 -13.77 2.65
C GLU A 233 -23.22 -14.10 1.82
N GLN A 234 -23.35 -14.94 0.79
CA GLN A 234 -22.28 -15.19 -0.16
C GLN A 234 -21.91 -13.89 -0.89
N THR A 235 -22.90 -13.13 -1.34
CA THR A 235 -22.66 -11.85 -2.03
C THR A 235 -21.97 -10.84 -1.11
N ARG A 236 -22.35 -10.76 0.18
CA ARG A 236 -21.71 -9.90 1.18
C ARG A 236 -20.23 -10.26 1.39
N ARG A 237 -19.94 -11.55 1.62
CA ARG A 237 -18.56 -12.07 1.71
C ARG A 237 -17.73 -11.73 0.48
N GLU A 238 -18.32 -11.87 -0.69
CA GLU A 238 -17.68 -11.62 -1.98
C GLU A 238 -17.41 -10.12 -2.22
N ILE A 239 -18.21 -9.22 -1.62
CA ILE A 239 -17.92 -7.77 -1.58
C ILE A 239 -16.72 -7.52 -0.68
N GLU A 240 -16.76 -7.98 0.58
CA GLU A 240 -15.72 -7.75 1.59
C GLU A 240 -14.36 -8.32 1.13
N ALA A 241 -14.34 -9.58 0.68
CA ALA A 241 -13.13 -10.25 0.20
C ALA A 241 -12.50 -9.58 -1.02
N ARG A 242 -13.28 -8.88 -1.85
CA ARG A 242 -12.78 -8.14 -3.02
C ARG A 242 -12.29 -6.75 -2.64
N ILE A 243 -12.98 -6.06 -1.73
CA ILE A 243 -12.53 -4.77 -1.18
C ILE A 243 -11.17 -4.94 -0.51
N GLU A 244 -11.00 -6.00 0.29
CA GLU A 244 -9.73 -6.34 0.95
C GLU A 244 -8.58 -6.57 -0.04
N LYS A 245 -8.88 -7.01 -1.26
CA LYS A 245 -7.89 -7.26 -2.34
C LYS A 245 -7.73 -6.09 -3.30
N GLY A 246 -8.43 -4.97 -3.09
CA GLY A 246 -8.50 -3.88 -4.06
C GLY A 246 -9.13 -4.28 -5.41
N ASP A 247 -9.92 -5.36 -5.44
CA ASP A 247 -10.55 -5.89 -6.65
C ASP A 247 -11.78 -5.05 -7.02
N LEU A 248 -11.70 -4.40 -8.18
CA LEU A 248 -12.75 -3.52 -8.72
C LEU A 248 -14.09 -4.26 -8.98
N THR A 249 -14.09 -5.59 -9.06
CA THR A 249 -15.32 -6.39 -9.20
C THR A 249 -16.18 -6.39 -7.92
N ALA A 250 -15.66 -5.92 -6.77
CA ALA A 250 -16.45 -5.67 -5.55
C ALA A 250 -17.69 -4.81 -5.83
N LEU A 251 -17.55 -3.85 -6.75
CA LEU A 251 -18.61 -2.94 -7.16
C LEU A 251 -19.79 -3.69 -7.79
N ALA A 252 -19.55 -4.72 -8.59
CA ALA A 252 -20.63 -5.51 -9.20
C ALA A 252 -21.44 -6.25 -8.14
N PHE A 253 -20.78 -6.89 -7.17
CA PHE A 253 -21.47 -7.60 -6.09
C PHE A 253 -22.24 -6.63 -5.18
N SER A 254 -21.73 -5.41 -4.96
CA SER A 254 -22.40 -4.41 -4.14
C SER A 254 -23.67 -3.84 -4.77
N TYR A 255 -23.80 -3.85 -6.10
CA TYR A 255 -25.06 -3.53 -6.78
C TYR A 255 -26.07 -4.69 -6.75
N ARG A 256 -25.59 -5.95 -6.77
CA ARG A 256 -26.46 -7.13 -6.70
C ARG A 256 -27.12 -7.32 -5.33
N TYR A 257 -26.42 -6.95 -4.26
CA TYR A 257 -26.91 -7.11 -2.90
C TYR A 257 -28.25 -6.41 -2.63
N PRO A 258 -28.42 -5.08 -2.84
CA PRO A 258 -29.69 -4.41 -2.58
C PRO A 258 -30.83 -4.85 -3.51
N TRP A 259 -30.53 -5.30 -4.73
CA TRP A 259 -31.55 -5.91 -5.59
C TRP A 259 -32.03 -7.25 -5.02
N GLY A 260 -31.09 -8.13 -4.66
CA GLY A 260 -31.41 -9.42 -4.05
C GLY A 260 -32.10 -9.32 -2.69
N ALA A 261 -31.88 -8.24 -1.94
CA ALA A 261 -32.48 -8.01 -0.63
C ALA A 261 -33.86 -7.31 -0.71
N GLY A 262 -34.37 -7.00 -1.90
CA GLY A 262 -35.63 -6.27 -2.06
C GLY A 262 -35.56 -4.82 -1.56
N GLN A 263 -34.37 -4.23 -1.61
CA GLN A 263 -34.08 -2.89 -1.10
C GLN A 263 -33.92 -1.85 -2.22
N GLN A 264 -33.49 -2.25 -3.43
CA GLN A 264 -33.07 -1.29 -4.47
C GLN A 264 -34.13 -0.24 -4.81
N VAL A 265 -35.38 -0.65 -5.03
CA VAL A 265 -36.48 0.29 -5.37
C VAL A 265 -36.75 1.26 -4.22
N LYS A 266 -36.63 0.80 -2.96
CA LYS A 266 -36.80 1.63 -1.76
C LYS A 266 -35.66 2.66 -1.63
N LEU A 267 -34.45 2.32 -2.07
CA LEU A 267 -33.29 3.21 -2.02
C LEU A 267 -33.37 4.36 -3.05
N VAL A 268 -34.26 4.29 -4.03
CA VAL A 268 -34.58 5.42 -4.93
C VAL A 268 -35.39 6.50 -4.20
N GLY A 269 -36.16 6.11 -3.16
CA GLY A 269 -37.01 7.01 -2.37
C GLY A 269 -38.45 7.09 -2.90
N ASP A 270 -39.33 7.68 -2.10
CA ASP A 270 -40.75 7.81 -2.40
C ASP A 270 -41.10 9.12 -3.13
N ASP A 271 -40.21 10.12 -3.06
CA ASP A 271 -40.33 11.39 -3.79
C ASP A 271 -39.90 11.20 -5.25
N ILE A 272 -40.80 10.65 -6.07
CA ILE A 272 -40.55 10.34 -7.47
C ILE A 272 -40.95 11.51 -8.38
N TRP A 273 -40.05 11.92 -9.26
CA TRP A 273 -40.35 12.86 -10.34
C TRP A 273 -40.62 12.12 -11.65
N ASP A 274 -41.80 12.35 -12.20
CA ASP A 274 -42.24 11.80 -13.48
C ASP A 274 -42.14 12.86 -14.59
N VAL A 275 -41.37 12.57 -15.64
CA VAL A 275 -41.18 13.50 -16.77
C VAL A 275 -42.43 13.45 -17.64
N GLN A 276 -43.28 14.46 -17.49
CA GLN A 276 -44.58 14.53 -18.17
C GLN A 276 -44.41 14.45 -19.70
N GLY A 277 -45.19 13.56 -20.33
CA GLY A 277 -45.18 13.37 -21.78
C GLY A 277 -43.96 12.63 -22.35
N TYR A 278 -43.05 12.13 -21.51
CA TYR A 278 -41.92 11.32 -21.98
C TYR A 278 -42.34 9.87 -22.22
N SER A 279 -42.03 9.33 -23.40
CA SER A 279 -42.26 7.92 -23.72
C SER A 279 -41.20 7.05 -23.04
N LYS A 280 -41.58 6.34 -21.97
CA LYS A 280 -40.67 5.49 -21.19
C LYS A 280 -40.29 4.24 -21.97
N THR A 281 -39.03 3.82 -21.86
CA THR A 281 -38.57 2.57 -22.48
C THR A 281 -39.13 1.32 -21.80
N THR A 282 -39.10 0.19 -22.49
CA THR A 282 -39.51 -1.12 -21.97
C THR A 282 -38.37 -2.14 -21.98
N LEU A 283 -38.51 -3.19 -21.16
CA LEU A 283 -37.55 -4.31 -21.14
C LEU A 283 -37.44 -5.00 -22.51
N GLU A 284 -38.53 -5.02 -23.28
CA GLU A 284 -38.59 -5.62 -24.62
C GLU A 284 -37.70 -4.88 -25.61
N GLU A 285 -37.86 -3.55 -25.68
CA GLU A 285 -37.08 -2.69 -26.55
C GLU A 285 -35.58 -2.83 -26.26
N VAL A 286 -35.24 -2.86 -24.97
CA VAL A 286 -33.86 -2.88 -24.50
C VAL A 286 -33.18 -4.23 -24.76
N ILE A 287 -33.83 -5.35 -24.42
CA ILE A 287 -33.23 -6.69 -24.49
C ILE A 287 -33.61 -7.42 -25.79
N ALA A 288 -34.90 -7.57 -26.09
CA ALA A 288 -35.34 -8.39 -27.22
C ALA A 288 -35.07 -7.69 -28.56
N GLU A 289 -35.39 -6.41 -28.66
CA GLU A 289 -35.20 -5.61 -29.88
C GLU A 289 -33.80 -5.00 -30.00
N SER A 290 -32.95 -5.17 -28.97
CA SER A 290 -31.57 -4.68 -28.93
C SER A 290 -31.41 -3.16 -29.12
N ARG A 291 -32.39 -2.36 -28.67
CA ARG A 291 -32.34 -0.88 -28.69
C ARG A 291 -31.61 -0.29 -27.48
N LEU A 292 -30.52 -0.93 -27.05
CA LEU A 292 -29.71 -0.45 -25.93
C LEU A 292 -28.77 0.68 -26.39
N GLY A 293 -28.78 1.81 -25.68
CA GLY A 293 -27.83 2.91 -25.92
C GLY A 293 -26.37 2.49 -25.65
N THR A 294 -25.42 3.15 -26.30
CA THR A 294 -23.99 2.84 -26.14
C THR A 294 -23.50 3.16 -24.72
N TYR A 295 -22.85 2.19 -24.06
CA TYR A 295 -22.16 2.37 -22.79
C TYR A 295 -20.64 2.48 -22.99
N LYS A 296 -19.93 3.12 -22.07
CA LYS A 296 -18.47 3.27 -22.12
C LYS A 296 -17.74 1.93 -22.05
N GLU A 297 -16.60 1.81 -22.74
CA GLU A 297 -15.72 0.63 -22.61
C GLU A 297 -15.21 0.49 -21.18
N LEU A 298 -15.30 -0.71 -20.63
CA LEU A 298 -14.77 -1.04 -19.31
C LEU A 298 -13.30 -1.47 -19.43
N PRO A 299 -12.46 -1.18 -18.41
CA PRO A 299 -11.12 -1.76 -18.33
C PRO A 299 -11.15 -3.29 -18.49
N PRO A 300 -10.11 -3.93 -19.06
CA PRO A 300 -10.08 -5.37 -19.33
C PRO A 300 -10.37 -6.26 -18.11
N THR A 301 -10.16 -5.75 -16.90
CA THR A 301 -10.43 -6.45 -15.63
C THR A 301 -11.92 -6.66 -15.31
N LEU A 302 -12.84 -5.96 -16.00
CA LEU A 302 -14.28 -6.06 -15.81
C LEU A 302 -15.01 -6.76 -16.97
N GLY A 303 -14.32 -6.99 -18.09
CA GLY A 303 -14.81 -7.76 -19.24
C GLY A 303 -14.29 -9.18 -19.19
N GLY A 304 -15.10 -10.13 -18.71
CA GLY A 304 -14.71 -11.54 -18.63
C GLY A 304 -14.36 -12.10 -20.01
N GLN A 305 -13.06 -12.27 -20.30
CA GLN A 305 -12.62 -13.11 -21.40
C GLN A 305 -12.30 -14.53 -20.92
N SER A 306 -13.10 -15.45 -21.45
CA SER A 306 -12.79 -16.86 -21.62
C SER A 306 -11.45 -17.01 -22.34
N GLY A 307 -10.43 -17.54 -21.65
CA GLY A 307 -9.13 -17.85 -22.22
C GLY A 307 -8.50 -19.03 -21.48
N SER A 308 -8.61 -20.20 -22.10
CA SER A 308 -7.96 -21.47 -21.72
C SER A 308 -6.51 -21.28 -21.25
N ARG A 309 -6.22 -21.61 -19.98
CA ARG A 309 -4.87 -21.95 -19.53
C ARG A 309 -4.84 -23.39 -19.03
N ARG A 310 -4.05 -24.20 -19.74
CA ARG A 310 -3.72 -25.58 -19.41
C ARG A 310 -3.20 -25.69 -17.98
N THR A 311 -3.83 -26.59 -17.23
CA THR A 311 -3.42 -27.03 -15.90
C THR A 311 -2.16 -27.89 -16.00
N GLY A 312 -1.03 -27.37 -15.55
CA GLY A 312 0.09 -28.19 -15.07
C GLY A 312 0.00 -28.29 -13.56
N LEU A 313 -0.55 -29.41 -13.08
CA LEU A 313 -0.57 -29.78 -11.66
C LEU A 313 0.80 -30.35 -11.26
N SER A 314 1.36 -29.86 -10.15
CA SER A 314 2.14 -30.67 -9.21
C SER A 314 2.01 -30.07 -7.80
N PRO A 315 1.67 -30.89 -6.78
CA PRO A 315 1.43 -30.47 -5.40
C PRO A 315 2.70 -30.57 -4.53
N ASN A 316 2.62 -29.95 -3.35
CA ASN A 316 3.53 -30.03 -2.19
C ASN A 316 4.56 -28.91 -2.04
N SER A 317 4.23 -27.92 -1.20
CA SER A 317 5.21 -27.39 -0.25
C SER A 317 4.48 -27.05 1.07
N CYS A 318 4.77 -27.85 2.10
CA CYS A 318 4.28 -27.67 3.46
C CYS A 318 5.16 -26.62 4.14
N GLY A 319 4.74 -25.35 4.16
CA GLY A 319 5.29 -24.38 5.10
C GLY A 319 4.53 -24.48 6.41
N GLN A 320 5.20 -24.68 7.54
CA GLN A 320 4.56 -24.51 8.86
C GLN A 320 4.20 -23.04 9.08
N ASP A 321 3.00 -22.64 8.64
CA ASP A 321 2.44 -21.30 8.83
C ASP A 321 2.29 -21.01 10.35
N GLN A 322 3.00 -20.00 10.84
CA GLN A 322 2.89 -19.45 12.20
C GLN A 322 1.64 -18.54 12.29
N TYR A 323 0.86 -18.64 13.36
CA TYR A 323 -0.46 -18.02 13.43
C TYR A 323 -0.65 -17.12 14.64
N TRP A 324 -1.22 -15.95 14.36
CA TRP A 324 -1.39 -14.86 15.32
C TRP A 324 -2.88 -14.62 15.55
N LYS A 325 -3.42 -14.90 16.73
CA LYS A 325 -4.84 -14.73 17.01
C LYS A 325 -5.06 -13.48 17.86
N ARG A 326 -5.76 -12.47 17.33
CA ARG A 326 -6.27 -11.36 18.15
C ARG A 326 -7.56 -11.84 18.83
N ILE A 327 -7.83 -11.44 20.06
CA ILE A 327 -9.10 -11.78 20.72
C ILE A 327 -9.69 -10.49 21.25
N SER A 328 -10.78 -10.04 20.63
CA SER A 328 -11.64 -8.93 21.07
C SER A 328 -12.98 -9.52 21.50
N GLY A 329 -13.60 -9.00 22.57
CA GLY A 329 -14.86 -9.53 23.09
C GLY A 329 -14.83 -10.36 24.39
N MET A 330 -13.74 -10.35 25.16
CA MET A 330 -13.73 -10.85 26.56
C MET A 330 -13.56 -9.71 27.57
N GLU A 331 -14.32 -8.63 27.38
CA GLU A 331 -14.08 -7.32 27.99
C GLU A 331 -14.77 -7.13 29.35
N TYR A 332 -15.26 -8.21 29.94
CA TYR A 332 -15.88 -8.21 31.27
C TYR A 332 -15.21 -9.27 32.12
N LEU A 333 -14.25 -8.84 32.94
CA LEU A 333 -13.83 -9.43 34.22
C LEU A 333 -12.49 -8.79 34.63
N THR A 334 -12.56 -7.66 35.34
CA THR A 334 -11.52 -7.31 36.32
C THR A 334 -12.15 -7.11 37.70
N ALA A 335 -12.86 -8.15 38.16
CA ALA A 335 -13.09 -8.42 39.57
C ALA A 335 -13.10 -9.95 39.77
N SER A 336 -12.27 -10.42 40.70
CA SER A 336 -11.99 -11.83 40.98
C SER A 336 -13.26 -12.64 41.32
N PRO A 337 -13.62 -13.72 40.58
CA PRO A 337 -14.70 -14.60 40.97
C PRO A 337 -14.13 -15.88 41.60
N THR A 338 -13.94 -15.89 42.91
CA THR A 338 -13.52 -17.10 43.64
C THR A 338 -14.44 -17.38 44.82
N LYS A 339 -15.68 -17.81 44.49
CA LYS A 339 -16.59 -18.72 45.23
C LYS A 339 -18.05 -18.29 45.05
N ILE A 340 -18.85 -19.12 44.37
CA ILE A 340 -20.32 -19.12 44.53
C ILE A 340 -20.65 -20.32 45.45
N PRO A 341 -20.98 -20.10 46.72
CA PRO A 341 -21.43 -21.19 47.59
C PRO A 341 -22.74 -21.80 47.05
N ARG A 342 -22.89 -23.13 47.17
CA ARG A 342 -24.13 -23.90 46.92
C ARG A 342 -24.58 -24.14 45.47
N ILE A 343 -23.75 -23.84 44.46
CA ILE A 343 -24.09 -24.18 43.06
C ILE A 343 -24.28 -25.70 42.86
N LYS A 344 -23.58 -26.51 43.66
CA LYS A 344 -23.68 -27.98 43.65
C LYS A 344 -25.01 -28.49 44.23
N GLU A 345 -25.62 -27.76 45.17
CA GLU A 345 -26.94 -28.08 45.74
C GLU A 345 -28.05 -27.67 44.77
N PHE A 346 -27.88 -26.53 44.09
CA PHE A 346 -28.79 -26.04 43.05
C PHE A 346 -28.81 -26.95 41.82
N ILE A 347 -27.64 -27.43 41.37
CA ILE A 347 -27.56 -28.41 40.26
C ILE A 347 -28.16 -29.76 40.69
N LYS A 348 -27.95 -30.18 41.95
CA LYS A 348 -28.58 -31.42 42.46
C LYS A 348 -30.11 -31.33 42.54
N SER A 349 -30.69 -30.17 42.83
CA SER A 349 -32.15 -30.01 42.83
C SER A 349 -32.74 -30.02 41.42
N ILE A 350 -31.99 -29.56 40.42
CA ILE A 350 -32.39 -29.61 39.01
C ILE A 350 -32.32 -31.04 38.47
N LEU A 351 -31.29 -31.79 38.84
CA LEU A 351 -31.11 -33.19 38.43
C LEU A 351 -32.06 -34.17 39.12
N ALA A 352 -32.75 -33.76 40.19
CA ALA A 352 -33.71 -34.59 40.91
C ALA A 352 -35.08 -34.70 40.21
N ASP A 353 -35.36 -33.91 39.16
CA ASP A 353 -36.71 -33.81 38.55
C ASP A 353 -36.86 -34.40 37.14
N SER A 354 -35.94 -35.26 36.69
CA SER A 354 -36.14 -35.98 35.43
C SER A 354 -35.64 -37.41 35.51
N LYS A 355 -36.59 -38.31 35.71
CA LYS A 355 -36.45 -39.78 35.69
C LYS A 355 -35.71 -40.28 34.43
N LEU A 356 -34.48 -40.75 34.58
CA LEU A 356 -33.88 -41.78 33.73
C LEU A 356 -33.00 -42.65 34.64
N LYS A 357 -33.28 -43.96 34.65
CA LYS A 357 -32.61 -44.96 35.49
C LYS A 357 -31.21 -45.25 34.94
N GLU A 358 -30.25 -45.35 35.87
CA GLU A 358 -28.92 -45.93 35.66
C GLU A 358 -29.02 -47.42 35.27
N SER A 359 -28.10 -47.87 34.43
CA SER A 359 -27.62 -49.26 34.48
C SER A 359 -26.10 -49.27 34.52
N ASP A 360 -25.59 -49.80 35.62
CA ASP A 360 -24.21 -50.21 35.85
C ASP A 360 -23.76 -51.21 34.77
N ASP A 361 -22.60 -50.97 34.16
CA ASP A 361 -21.40 -51.77 34.46
C ASP A 361 -20.28 -51.47 33.47
N SER A 362 -19.11 -51.23 34.06
CA SER A 362 -17.80 -51.31 33.44
C SER A 362 -17.55 -52.72 32.89
N HIS A 363 -17.04 -52.86 31.67
CA HIS A 363 -15.85 -53.67 31.38
C HIS A 363 -15.36 -53.51 29.94
N ALA A 364 -14.07 -53.78 29.80
CA ALA A 364 -13.20 -53.42 28.70
C ALA A 364 -13.38 -54.26 27.43
N ILE A 365 -13.13 -53.58 26.31
CA ILE A 365 -12.55 -53.97 25.01
C ILE A 365 -12.51 -55.48 24.69
N SER A 366 -13.15 -55.86 23.59
CA SER A 366 -12.71 -56.95 22.72
C SER A 366 -12.77 -56.53 21.25
N SER A 367 -11.68 -56.81 20.54
CA SER A 367 -11.52 -56.67 19.09
C SER A 367 -12.11 -57.90 18.39
N GLN A 368 -13.19 -57.75 17.61
CA GLN A 368 -13.59 -58.74 16.61
C GLN A 368 -13.97 -58.11 15.28
N LYS A 369 -13.43 -58.73 14.21
CA LYS A 369 -13.75 -58.52 12.81
C LYS A 369 -15.13 -59.08 12.47
N ASP A 370 -15.70 -58.51 11.42
CA ASP A 370 -16.84 -58.99 10.62
C ASP A 370 -18.22 -59.00 11.29
N ASP A 371 -18.94 -57.90 11.07
CA ASP A 371 -20.32 -57.97 10.56
C ASP A 371 -20.65 -56.64 9.83
N MET A 372 -20.40 -56.58 8.53
CA MET A 372 -20.72 -55.42 7.66
C MET A 372 -22.24 -55.14 7.50
N ASN A 373 -23.08 -55.80 8.30
CA ASN A 373 -24.54 -55.67 8.28
C ASN A 373 -25.15 -55.05 9.54
N LYS A 374 -24.35 -54.44 10.44
CA LYS A 374 -24.88 -53.84 11.69
C LYS A 374 -24.29 -52.46 12.07
N ASP A 375 -23.90 -51.61 11.11
CA ASP A 375 -23.68 -50.18 11.41
C ASP A 375 -25.04 -49.47 11.50
N ALA A 376 -25.78 -49.73 12.59
CA ALA A 376 -27.12 -49.17 12.79
C ALA A 376 -27.14 -47.63 12.70
N PRO A 377 -26.14 -46.87 13.20
CA PRO A 377 -26.05 -45.43 12.99
C PRO A 377 -25.82 -45.03 11.53
N GLY A 378 -25.09 -45.84 10.75
CA GLY A 378 -24.85 -45.61 9.31
C GLY A 378 -26.10 -45.70 8.43
N SER A 379 -27.23 -46.19 8.98
CA SER A 379 -28.54 -46.16 8.31
C SER A 379 -29.30 -44.83 8.48
N LEU A 380 -28.83 -43.94 9.37
CA LEU A 380 -29.40 -42.62 9.56
C LEU A 380 -28.93 -41.65 8.45
N PRO A 381 -29.80 -40.76 7.96
CA PRO A 381 -29.37 -39.63 7.14
C PRO A 381 -28.30 -38.80 7.86
N GLY A 382 -27.25 -38.37 7.15
CA GLY A 382 -26.09 -37.71 7.74
C GLY A 382 -26.43 -36.56 8.69
N GLU A 383 -27.45 -35.75 8.35
CA GLU A 383 -27.91 -34.62 9.17
C GLU A 383 -28.51 -35.05 10.53
N LEU A 384 -29.21 -36.19 10.57
CA LEU A 384 -29.75 -36.78 11.80
C LEU A 384 -28.63 -37.40 12.64
N MET A 385 -27.66 -38.05 12.00
CA MET A 385 -26.49 -38.58 12.70
C MET A 385 -25.66 -37.47 13.33
N THR A 386 -25.40 -36.37 12.62
CA THR A 386 -24.73 -35.17 13.17
C THR A 386 -25.49 -34.59 14.36
N SER A 387 -26.81 -34.44 14.26
CA SER A 387 -27.64 -33.90 15.34
C SER A 387 -27.64 -34.77 16.60
N VAL A 388 -27.64 -36.10 16.44
CA VAL A 388 -27.54 -37.05 17.56
C VAL A 388 -26.15 -36.99 18.19
N LEU A 389 -25.08 -36.97 17.38
CA LEU A 389 -23.70 -36.86 17.88
C LEU A 389 -23.44 -35.54 18.61
N GLU A 390 -24.07 -34.44 18.19
CA GLU A 390 -23.98 -33.12 18.84
C GLU A 390 -24.64 -33.06 20.23
N CYS A 391 -25.54 -34.00 20.53
CA CYS A 391 -26.26 -34.07 21.81
C CYS A 391 -25.59 -34.99 22.84
N LEU A 392 -24.56 -35.75 22.45
CA LEU A 392 -23.87 -36.68 23.33
C LEU A 392 -22.75 -35.97 24.13
N ASP A 393 -22.61 -36.35 25.39
CA ASP A 393 -21.44 -35.95 26.18
C ASP A 393 -20.17 -36.67 25.69
N TYR A 394 -19.03 -36.24 26.23
CA TYR A 394 -17.72 -36.65 25.74
C TYR A 394 -17.47 -38.17 25.83
N ASP A 395 -17.93 -38.81 26.91
CA ASP A 395 -17.72 -40.24 27.14
C ASP A 395 -18.61 -41.08 26.22
N ASN A 396 -19.87 -40.67 26.04
CA ASN A 396 -20.81 -41.31 25.12
C ASN A 396 -20.45 -41.09 23.64
N LEU A 397 -19.89 -39.92 23.29
CA LEU A 397 -19.36 -39.62 21.97
C LEU A 397 -18.13 -40.50 21.63
N CYS A 398 -17.26 -40.76 22.61
CA CYS A 398 -16.13 -41.67 22.40
C CYS A 398 -16.60 -43.12 22.25
N ALA A 399 -17.57 -43.55 23.05
CA ALA A 399 -18.16 -44.89 22.95
C ALA A 399 -18.84 -45.13 21.58
N ILE A 400 -19.60 -44.16 21.07
CA ILE A 400 -20.29 -44.30 19.78
C ILE A 400 -19.31 -44.23 18.58
N ARG A 401 -18.21 -43.48 18.71
CA ARG A 401 -17.11 -43.48 17.74
C ARG A 401 -16.34 -44.81 17.73
N LEU A 402 -16.22 -45.48 18.87
CA LEU A 402 -15.63 -46.81 18.91
C LEU A 402 -16.56 -47.88 18.31
N ALA A 403 -17.87 -47.66 18.38
CA ALA A 403 -18.90 -48.59 17.90
C ALA A 403 -19.35 -48.39 16.44
N SER A 404 -19.16 -47.20 15.84
CA SER A 404 -19.60 -46.89 14.46
C SER A 404 -18.54 -46.15 13.64
N ARG A 405 -18.18 -46.75 12.49
CA ARG A 405 -17.19 -46.18 11.57
C ARG A 405 -17.71 -44.94 10.84
N SER A 406 -19.02 -44.86 10.62
CA SER A 406 -19.69 -43.68 10.03
C SER A 406 -19.65 -42.47 10.97
N ALA A 407 -19.83 -42.69 12.28
CA ALA A 407 -19.68 -41.63 13.30
C ALA A 407 -18.22 -41.15 13.46
N VAL A 408 -17.23 -42.03 13.25
CA VAL A 408 -15.80 -41.64 13.24
C VAL A 408 -15.48 -40.75 12.06
N ASN A 409 -15.97 -41.07 10.87
CA ASN A 409 -15.66 -40.29 9.67
C ASN A 409 -16.23 -38.87 9.76
N GLU A 410 -17.44 -38.69 10.29
CA GLU A 410 -18.02 -37.35 10.49
C GLU A 410 -17.28 -36.50 11.54
N THR A 411 -16.70 -37.13 12.57
CA THR A 411 -16.04 -36.42 13.66
C THR A 411 -14.53 -36.18 13.44
N SER A 412 -13.94 -36.73 12.38
CA SER A 412 -12.47 -36.76 12.19
C SER A 412 -11.94 -35.80 11.10
N GLN A 413 -12.80 -35.11 10.34
CA GLN A 413 -12.38 -34.17 9.28
C GLN A 413 -12.41 -32.69 9.69
N THR A 414 -11.82 -32.32 10.84
CA THR A 414 -11.64 -30.89 11.18
C THR A 414 -10.19 -30.45 10.97
N ASP A 415 -9.97 -29.65 9.93
CA ASP A 415 -8.68 -29.04 9.59
C ASP A 415 -8.42 -27.81 10.48
N TRP A 416 -7.70 -28.05 11.58
CA TRP A 416 -7.37 -27.05 12.61
C TRP A 416 -6.58 -25.85 12.10
N PHE A 417 -5.83 -26.04 11.01
CA PHE A 417 -5.02 -25.00 10.40
C PHE A 417 -5.89 -23.95 9.69
N LYS A 418 -6.92 -24.40 8.98
CA LYS A 418 -7.94 -23.54 8.38
C LYS A 418 -8.83 -22.85 9.42
N LEU A 419 -9.15 -23.52 10.52
CA LEU A 419 -9.90 -22.95 11.64
C LEU A 419 -9.15 -21.80 12.33
N TYR A 420 -7.83 -21.93 12.52
CA TYR A 420 -7.01 -20.87 13.10
C TYR A 420 -6.84 -19.67 12.15
N LYS A 421 -6.75 -19.90 10.84
CA LYS A 421 -6.72 -18.86 9.81
C LYS A 421 -8.04 -18.07 9.78
N ALA A 422 -9.17 -18.76 9.94
CA ALA A 422 -10.50 -18.15 10.08
C ALA A 422 -10.66 -17.35 11.39
N MET A 423 -10.22 -17.88 12.54
CA MET A 423 -10.26 -17.13 13.81
C MET A 423 -9.36 -15.88 13.81
N ARG A 424 -8.22 -15.93 13.11
CA ARG A 424 -7.31 -14.79 12.92
C ARG A 424 -7.91 -13.73 12.00
N ALA A 425 -8.59 -14.14 10.94
CA ALA A 425 -9.34 -13.25 10.05
C ALA A 425 -10.49 -12.55 10.80
N ILE A 426 -11.31 -13.31 11.55
CA ILE A 426 -12.41 -12.80 12.38
C ILE A 426 -11.91 -11.76 13.39
N SER A 427 -10.76 -11.99 14.00
CA SER A 427 -10.18 -11.07 14.98
C SER A 427 -9.63 -9.75 14.41
N LYS A 428 -9.42 -9.71 13.09
CA LYS A 428 -8.98 -8.52 12.35
C LYS A 428 -10.12 -7.89 11.55
N GLY A 429 -11.35 -8.40 11.69
CA GLY A 429 -12.52 -7.91 10.97
C GLY A 429 -12.65 -8.41 9.53
N GLN A 430 -11.96 -9.48 9.13
CA GLN A 430 -12.06 -10.14 7.81
C GLN A 430 -12.93 -11.42 7.93
N ASP A 431 -13.89 -11.62 7.01
CA ASP A 431 -15.14 -12.33 7.29
C ASP A 431 -15.11 -13.88 7.44
N LEU A 432 -16.13 -14.35 8.19
CA LEU A 432 -16.63 -15.67 8.59
C LEU A 432 -16.94 -16.66 7.44
N GLY A 433 -16.27 -16.54 6.29
CA GLY A 433 -16.61 -17.22 5.04
C GLY A 433 -16.23 -18.69 4.87
N HIS A 434 -15.57 -19.31 5.86
CA HIS A 434 -15.01 -20.65 5.70
C HIS A 434 -16.11 -21.73 5.84
N PRO A 435 -16.14 -22.81 5.04
CA PRO A 435 -17.13 -23.91 5.15
C PRO A 435 -17.19 -24.64 6.52
N PHE A 436 -16.37 -24.24 7.51
CA PHE A 436 -16.41 -24.73 8.89
C PHE A 436 -17.14 -23.77 9.86
N THR A 437 -17.64 -22.62 9.42
CA THR A 437 -18.25 -21.59 10.30
C THR A 437 -19.78 -21.62 10.36
N THR A 438 -20.48 -22.39 9.52
CA THR A 438 -21.91 -22.14 9.29
C THR A 438 -22.89 -22.86 10.23
N ALA A 439 -22.53 -23.95 10.90
CA ALA A 439 -23.46 -24.67 11.81
C ALA A 439 -23.06 -24.56 13.29
N GLY A 440 -21.84 -24.99 13.65
CA GLY A 440 -21.39 -25.04 15.04
C GLY A 440 -21.23 -23.67 15.73
N LEU A 441 -20.91 -22.61 14.96
CA LEU A 441 -20.76 -21.24 15.48
C LEU A 441 -22.10 -20.50 15.59
N HIS A 442 -23.06 -20.77 14.71
CA HIS A 442 -24.42 -20.22 14.82
C HIS A 442 -25.15 -20.77 16.05
N ASN A 443 -25.05 -22.07 16.33
CA ASN A 443 -25.62 -22.65 17.55
C ASN A 443 -24.97 -22.10 18.82
N ARG A 444 -23.65 -21.86 18.83
CA ARG A 444 -22.95 -21.27 19.98
C ARG A 444 -23.24 -19.77 20.16
N SER A 445 -23.40 -19.01 19.08
CA SER A 445 -23.84 -17.61 19.12
C SER A 445 -25.29 -17.49 19.63
N ARG A 446 -26.15 -18.43 19.24
CA ARG A 446 -27.54 -18.53 19.70
C ARG A 446 -27.63 -18.94 21.18
N LEU A 447 -26.79 -19.87 21.64
CA LEU A 447 -26.64 -20.21 23.06
C LEU A 447 -26.12 -19.02 23.88
N TRP A 448 -25.13 -18.29 23.36
CA TRP A 448 -24.57 -17.11 24.00
C TRP A 448 -25.60 -15.99 24.13
N GLY A 449 -26.40 -15.74 23.07
CA GLY A 449 -27.51 -14.78 23.12
C GLY A 449 -28.66 -15.17 24.05
N VAL A 450 -28.88 -16.46 24.32
CA VAL A 450 -29.81 -16.93 25.35
C VAL A 450 -29.23 -16.70 26.76
N CYS A 451 -27.96 -17.05 26.98
CA CYS A 451 -27.27 -16.80 28.24
C CYS A 451 -27.18 -15.30 28.57
N SER A 452 -26.94 -14.43 27.59
CA SER A 452 -26.92 -12.97 27.77
C SER A 452 -28.28 -12.42 28.20
N ARG A 453 -29.38 -12.91 27.62
CA ARG A 453 -30.74 -12.49 28.02
C ARG A 453 -31.13 -12.98 29.41
N ILE A 454 -30.73 -14.21 29.78
CA ILE A 454 -30.90 -14.73 31.14
C ILE A 454 -30.10 -13.89 32.14
N LEU A 455 -28.89 -13.47 31.77
CA LEU A 455 -28.05 -12.59 32.61
C LEU A 455 -28.63 -11.18 32.76
N GLU A 456 -29.24 -10.63 31.72
CA GLU A 456 -29.93 -9.33 31.76
C GLU A 456 -31.16 -9.34 32.69
N GLU A 457 -31.91 -10.44 32.77
CA GLU A 457 -33.01 -10.59 33.74
C GLU A 457 -32.56 -10.94 35.16
N TYR A 458 -31.46 -11.69 35.30
CA TYR A 458 -30.98 -12.17 36.59
C TYR A 458 -30.27 -11.07 37.39
N TRP A 459 -29.53 -10.18 36.74
CA TRP A 459 -28.67 -9.20 37.42
C TRP A 459 -29.44 -8.15 38.25
N PRO A 460 -30.56 -7.57 37.78
CA PRO A 460 -31.37 -6.64 38.59
C PRO A 460 -31.96 -7.31 39.83
N ARG A 461 -32.39 -8.58 39.71
CA ARG A 461 -32.95 -9.38 40.82
C ARG A 461 -31.89 -9.76 41.85
N LYS A 462 -30.66 -10.03 41.40
CA LYS A 462 -29.51 -10.29 42.26
C LYS A 462 -29.03 -9.04 42.99
N ILE A 463 -28.99 -7.88 42.32
CA ILE A 463 -28.65 -6.59 42.97
C ILE A 463 -29.65 -6.25 44.08
N ALA A 464 -30.95 -6.47 43.85
CA ALA A 464 -31.99 -6.25 44.87
C ALA A 464 -31.81 -7.17 46.09
N HIS A 465 -31.47 -8.44 45.85
CA HIS A 465 -31.21 -9.43 46.91
C HIS A 465 -29.89 -9.17 47.66
N ASP A 466 -28.84 -8.71 46.97
CA ASP A 466 -27.53 -8.41 47.57
C ASP A 466 -27.53 -7.08 48.36
N GLN A 467 -28.38 -6.12 48.00
CA GLN A 467 -28.64 -4.92 48.82
C GLN A 467 -29.31 -5.27 50.16
N GLU A 468 -30.22 -6.24 50.17
CA GLU A 468 -30.92 -6.72 51.37
C GLU A 468 -29.99 -7.49 52.35
N LEU A 469 -28.92 -8.10 51.82
CA LEU A 469 -27.87 -8.82 52.57
C LEU A 469 -26.72 -7.89 53.04
N SER A 470 -26.40 -6.85 52.27
CA SER A 470 -25.37 -5.84 52.58
C SER A 470 -25.69 -5.07 53.88
N ASP A 471 -26.97 -4.76 54.12
CA ASP A 471 -27.39 -4.05 55.32
C ASP A 471 -27.29 -4.88 56.62
N LYS A 472 -27.12 -6.21 56.51
CA LYS A 472 -27.14 -7.13 57.65
C LYS A 472 -25.77 -7.69 58.07
N SER A 473 -24.68 -7.46 57.33
CA SER A 473 -23.37 -8.08 57.64
C SER A 473 -22.28 -7.10 58.07
N VAL A 474 -21.93 -7.15 59.36
CA VAL A 474 -20.87 -6.32 60.01
C VAL A 474 -19.45 -6.75 59.58
N VAL A 475 -19.26 -7.96 59.05
CA VAL A 475 -17.96 -8.52 58.65
C VAL A 475 -17.42 -7.89 57.36
N LEU A 476 -18.30 -7.55 56.41
CA LEU A 476 -17.92 -6.98 55.12
C LEU A 476 -17.40 -5.54 55.22
N LYS A 477 -17.72 -4.82 56.31
CA LYS A 477 -17.27 -3.43 56.53
C LYS A 477 -15.78 -3.31 56.93
N LYS A 478 -15.08 -4.41 57.20
CA LYS A 478 -13.68 -4.38 57.73
C LYS A 478 -12.60 -4.95 56.80
N VAL A 479 -12.90 -5.36 55.56
CA VAL A 479 -11.90 -5.96 54.67
C VAL A 479 -11.22 -4.90 53.78
N LYS A 480 -9.93 -4.63 54.01
CA LYS A 480 -9.09 -3.86 53.07
C LYS A 480 -8.72 -4.76 51.88
N ASN A 481 -9.27 -4.46 50.70
CA ASN A 481 -9.03 -5.20 49.48
C ASN A 481 -7.65 -4.89 48.89
N THR A 482 -6.75 -5.88 48.84
CA THR A 482 -5.51 -5.84 48.03
C THR A 482 -5.68 -6.78 46.85
N ILE A 483 -5.68 -6.25 45.62
CA ILE A 483 -5.90 -7.02 44.39
C ILE A 483 -4.66 -7.89 44.10
N GLN A 484 -4.84 -9.22 44.03
CA GLN A 484 -3.82 -10.17 43.55
C GLN A 484 -3.87 -10.35 42.02
N PRO A 485 -2.72 -10.62 41.34
CA PRO A 485 -2.63 -10.70 39.89
C PRO A 485 -2.66 -12.17 39.41
N ILE A 486 -3.82 -12.78 39.16
CA ILE A 486 -3.88 -14.13 38.54
C ILE A 486 -5.05 -14.24 37.55
N MET A 487 -4.81 -14.83 36.37
CA MET A 487 -5.81 -15.29 35.40
C MET A 487 -5.40 -16.67 34.84
N ARG A 488 -6.34 -17.62 34.62
CA ARG A 488 -6.12 -19.01 34.11
C ARG A 488 -7.20 -19.44 33.09
N TYR A 489 -6.88 -20.31 32.11
CA TYR A 489 -7.79 -21.26 31.40
C TYR A 489 -7.01 -22.41 30.66
N PRO A 490 -7.66 -23.44 30.06
CA PRO A 490 -7.64 -24.88 30.39
C PRO A 490 -6.52 -25.73 29.71
N TYR A 491 -6.38 -26.98 30.15
CA TYR A 491 -5.30 -27.94 29.85
C TYR A 491 -5.58 -28.86 28.64
N GLU A 492 -4.57 -29.10 27.80
CA GLU A 492 -4.56 -30.14 26.75
C GLU A 492 -3.22 -30.92 26.82
N PRO A 493 -3.17 -32.26 26.70
CA PRO A 493 -2.05 -33.06 27.20
C PRO A 493 -0.80 -33.13 26.31
N SER A 494 -0.80 -32.54 25.10
CA SER A 494 0.26 -32.74 24.09
C SER A 494 1.06 -31.47 23.72
N LEU A 495 0.75 -30.32 24.32
CA LEU A 495 1.47 -29.06 24.12
C LEU A 495 2.05 -28.55 25.45
N ILE A 496 3.33 -28.18 25.43
CA ILE A 496 3.95 -27.42 26.52
C ILE A 496 3.51 -25.96 26.34
N TRP A 497 2.65 -25.49 27.23
CA TRP A 497 2.21 -24.11 27.29
C TRP A 497 3.10 -23.34 28.26
N SER A 498 3.70 -22.24 27.82
CA SER A 498 4.08 -21.19 28.76
C SER A 498 3.15 -20.00 28.60
N THR A 499 2.53 -19.63 29.70
CA THR A 499 1.98 -18.31 29.95
C THR A 499 3.07 -17.50 30.64
N ILE A 500 3.13 -16.19 30.40
CA ILE A 500 3.84 -15.34 31.35
C ILE A 500 3.02 -15.33 32.66
N GLY A 501 3.45 -16.16 33.60
CA GLY A 501 2.95 -16.33 34.95
C GLY A 501 4.04 -17.01 35.77
N LEU A 502 4.39 -16.40 36.91
CA LEU A 502 5.50 -16.74 37.81
C LEU A 502 5.64 -18.24 38.14
N VAL A 503 6.89 -18.65 38.38
CA VAL A 503 7.32 -19.94 38.95
C VAL A 503 6.45 -20.32 40.16
N HIS A 504 5.85 -21.51 40.12
CA HIS A 504 5.20 -22.10 41.29
C HIS A 504 6.27 -22.78 42.15
N THR A 505 6.46 -22.31 43.39
CA THR A 505 7.11 -23.12 44.43
C THR A 505 6.01 -23.87 45.16
N PHE A 506 6.10 -25.20 45.24
CA PHE A 506 5.14 -26.00 46.01
C PHE A 506 5.36 -25.81 47.52
N VAL A 507 4.38 -26.21 48.35
CA VAL A 507 4.44 -26.08 49.82
C VAL A 507 5.58 -26.92 50.43
N ASP A 508 6.12 -27.87 49.67
CA ASP A 508 7.28 -28.72 50.00
C ASP A 508 8.63 -28.20 49.48
N GLY A 509 8.66 -27.05 48.79
CA GLY A 509 9.88 -26.44 48.25
C GLY A 509 10.30 -26.94 46.86
N THR A 510 9.58 -27.85 46.22
CA THR A 510 9.93 -28.28 44.85
C THR A 510 9.56 -27.21 43.80
N ARG A 511 10.41 -27.09 42.76
CA ARG A 511 10.24 -26.21 41.59
C ARG A 511 10.22 -27.06 40.32
N ASN A 512 9.20 -26.89 39.47
CA ASN A 512 9.15 -27.53 38.14
C ASN A 512 9.20 -26.47 37.04
N SER A 513 10.09 -26.65 36.07
CA SER A 513 10.19 -25.88 34.83
C SER A 513 9.88 -26.80 33.64
N ILE A 514 9.29 -26.26 32.57
CA ILE A 514 8.93 -27.05 31.37
C ILE A 514 9.70 -26.53 30.14
N GLY A 515 10.63 -27.36 29.66
CA GLY A 515 11.42 -27.17 28.43
C GLY A 515 12.83 -27.79 28.54
N SER A 516 13.64 -27.70 27.46
CA SER A 516 15.00 -28.26 27.45
C SER A 516 15.87 -27.59 28.52
N LYS A 517 16.45 -28.41 29.40
CA LYS A 517 17.30 -27.99 30.52
C LYS A 517 18.46 -27.08 30.08
N ASP A 518 18.93 -27.23 28.84
CA ASP A 518 20.07 -26.48 28.27
C ASP A 518 19.72 -25.04 27.85
N ILE A 519 18.43 -24.73 27.66
CA ILE A 519 17.95 -23.38 27.29
C ILE A 519 17.51 -22.60 28.53
N PHE A 520 17.07 -23.30 29.59
CA PHE A 520 16.63 -22.69 30.85
C PHE A 520 17.77 -22.41 31.83
N THR A 521 18.97 -22.94 31.60
CA THR A 521 20.14 -22.69 32.46
C THR A 521 20.73 -21.28 32.30
N THR A 522 20.20 -20.43 31.42
CA THR A 522 20.68 -19.06 31.19
C THR A 522 19.61 -17.96 31.20
N SER A 523 18.35 -18.27 31.52
CA SER A 523 17.27 -17.27 31.54
C SER A 523 16.77 -17.03 32.97
N ASP A 524 17.24 -15.96 33.59
CA ASP A 524 16.66 -15.40 34.81
C ASP A 524 15.16 -15.08 34.61
N ASP A 525 14.36 -15.26 35.66
CA ASP A 525 12.92 -15.02 35.65
C ASP A 525 12.58 -13.60 35.13
N VAL A 526 11.78 -13.52 34.07
CA VAL A 526 11.36 -12.28 33.45
C VAL A 526 10.36 -11.53 34.36
N GLN A 527 10.81 -10.43 34.99
CA GLN A 527 9.98 -9.61 35.87
C GLN A 527 9.18 -8.54 35.10
N ILE A 528 7.86 -8.69 35.06
CA ILE A 528 6.96 -7.65 34.53
C ILE A 528 6.79 -6.52 35.57
N PRO A 529 6.88 -5.23 35.16
CA PRO A 529 6.63 -4.11 36.05
C PRO A 529 5.22 -4.15 36.67
N LYS A 530 5.13 -4.19 38.01
CA LYS A 530 3.85 -4.24 38.76
C LYS A 530 2.87 -3.10 38.45
N LYS A 531 3.34 -1.99 37.88
CA LYS A 531 2.59 -0.73 37.70
C LYS A 531 2.45 -0.28 36.25
N GLY A 532 2.85 -1.10 35.26
CA GLY A 532 2.80 -0.75 33.84
C GLY A 532 2.02 -1.79 33.02
N TRP A 533 1.43 -1.36 31.91
CA TRP A 533 0.77 -2.23 30.94
C TRP A 533 1.60 -2.34 29.67
N ILE A 534 1.45 -3.43 28.91
CA ILE A 534 2.12 -3.56 27.61
C ILE A 534 1.45 -2.61 26.62
N ILE A 535 2.26 -1.75 26.01
CA ILE A 535 1.82 -0.75 25.02
C ILE A 535 2.36 -1.05 23.62
N GLU A 536 3.39 -1.89 23.52
CA GLU A 536 4.02 -2.25 22.26
C GLU A 536 4.67 -3.64 22.38
N LEU A 537 4.48 -4.46 21.34
CA LEU A 537 5.12 -5.77 21.18
C LEU A 537 5.99 -5.75 19.93
N VAL A 538 7.29 -5.94 20.10
CA VAL A 538 8.24 -6.07 19.00
C VAL A 538 8.55 -7.54 18.79
N ILE A 539 8.35 -8.02 17.57
CA ILE A 539 8.58 -9.40 17.14
C ILE A 539 9.91 -9.42 16.40
N ILE A 540 10.81 -10.31 16.79
CA ILE A 540 12.14 -10.44 16.20
C ILE A 540 12.18 -11.72 15.39
N THR A 541 12.54 -11.62 14.11
CA THR A 541 12.50 -12.71 13.13
C THR A 541 13.84 -12.89 12.40
N LYS A 542 14.12 -14.09 11.91
CA LYS A 542 15.28 -14.37 11.04
C LYS A 542 14.86 -15.19 9.84
N GLU A 543 15.52 -14.95 8.71
CA GLU A 543 15.43 -15.81 7.53
C GLU A 543 16.21 -17.10 7.76
N GLU A 544 15.64 -18.21 7.31
CA GLU A 544 16.27 -19.53 7.32
C GLU A 544 15.90 -20.25 6.01
N ILE A 545 16.80 -21.10 5.54
CA ILE A 545 16.52 -21.97 4.40
C ILE A 545 15.52 -23.02 4.85
N ASP A 546 14.46 -23.24 4.07
CA ASP A 546 13.45 -24.27 4.35
C ASP A 546 14.11 -25.66 4.30
N GLU A 547 13.93 -26.43 5.37
CA GLU A 547 14.56 -27.74 5.56
C GLU A 547 14.09 -28.77 4.51
N GLU A 548 12.89 -28.59 3.94
CA GLU A 548 12.31 -29.49 2.93
C GLU A 548 12.54 -28.98 1.50
N ASN A 549 12.70 -27.67 1.31
CA ASN A 549 13.00 -27.05 0.02
C ASN A 549 14.13 -26.01 0.15
N LEU A 550 15.36 -26.44 -0.10
CA LEU A 550 16.56 -25.60 0.02
C LEU A 550 16.57 -24.34 -0.86
N ASN A 551 15.66 -24.23 -1.84
CA ASN A 551 15.48 -23.04 -2.69
C ASN A 551 14.44 -22.05 -2.14
N LYS A 552 13.81 -22.37 -1.01
CA LYS A 552 12.78 -21.55 -0.37
C LYS A 552 13.34 -20.98 0.93
N ILE A 553 13.20 -19.66 1.09
CA ILE A 553 13.53 -18.97 2.34
C ILE A 553 12.26 -18.84 3.16
N VAL A 554 12.31 -19.26 4.43
CA VAL A 554 11.24 -19.10 5.42
C VAL A 554 11.71 -18.19 6.54
N ARG A 555 10.78 -17.47 7.17
CA ARG A 555 11.07 -16.53 8.25
C ARG A 555 10.57 -17.09 9.58
N LYS A 556 11.44 -17.19 10.58
CA LYS A 556 11.13 -17.74 11.92
C LYS A 556 11.20 -16.64 12.98
N ILE A 557 10.25 -16.63 13.91
CA ILE A 557 10.32 -15.78 15.12
C ILE A 557 11.38 -16.36 16.07
N VAL A 558 12.38 -15.54 16.38
CA VAL A 558 13.51 -15.90 17.24
C VAL A 558 13.49 -15.14 18.58
N GLY A 559 12.71 -14.07 18.69
CA GLY A 559 12.56 -13.31 19.93
C GLY A 559 11.31 -12.43 19.98
N LEU A 560 10.96 -11.98 21.19
CA LEU A 560 9.86 -11.07 21.49
C LEU A 560 10.33 -10.04 22.51
N ARG A 561 10.08 -8.76 22.24
CA ARG A 561 10.42 -7.65 23.13
C ARG A 561 9.13 -6.90 23.52
N PHE A 562 8.84 -6.90 24.81
CA PHE A 562 7.66 -6.28 25.42
C PHE A 562 8.01 -4.89 25.94
N ILE A 563 7.29 -3.88 25.46
CA ILE A 563 7.45 -2.50 25.90
C ILE A 563 6.26 -2.13 26.77
N PHE A 564 6.54 -1.62 27.97
CA PHE A 564 5.54 -1.26 28.96
C PHE A 564 5.34 0.25 29.03
N SER A 565 4.15 0.70 29.45
CA SER A 565 3.85 2.10 29.74
C SER A 565 4.75 2.66 30.86
N ARG A 566 5.26 1.80 31.73
CA ARG A 566 6.19 2.10 32.83
C ARG A 566 7.09 0.89 33.11
N GLY A 567 8.36 1.16 33.40
CA GLY A 567 9.37 0.14 33.65
C GLY A 567 10.15 -0.23 32.40
N ASP A 568 11.20 -1.04 32.57
CA ASP A 568 12.12 -1.37 31.48
C ASP A 568 11.50 -2.38 30.50
N PRO A 569 11.86 -2.30 29.21
CA PRO A 569 11.54 -3.33 28.24
C PRO A 569 11.99 -4.71 28.68
N VAL A 570 11.21 -5.71 28.32
CA VAL A 570 11.54 -7.12 28.59
C VAL A 570 11.76 -7.83 27.28
N LEU A 571 12.91 -8.50 27.14
CA LEU A 571 13.24 -9.34 25.99
C LEU A 571 13.11 -10.83 26.37
N VAL A 572 12.50 -11.61 25.47
CA VAL A 572 12.41 -13.07 25.54
C VAL A 572 12.94 -13.66 24.24
N GLY A 573 13.88 -14.58 24.30
CA GLY A 573 14.54 -15.16 23.12
C GLY A 573 15.71 -14.32 22.63
N GLN A 574 15.97 -14.32 21.32
CA GLN A 574 17.10 -13.61 20.72
C GLN A 574 16.83 -12.10 20.61
N ALA A 575 17.85 -11.29 20.90
CA ALA A 575 17.80 -9.83 20.76
C ALA A 575 17.92 -9.36 19.30
N GLU A 576 18.57 -10.17 18.46
CA GLU A 576 18.95 -9.82 17.10
C GLU A 576 18.03 -10.48 16.07
N GLY A 577 17.68 -9.73 15.03
CA GLY A 577 16.89 -10.19 13.89
C GLY A 577 16.11 -9.03 13.27
N ASP A 578 15.36 -9.29 12.21
CA ASP A 578 14.47 -8.30 11.60
C ASP A 578 13.20 -8.16 12.42
N VAL A 579 12.74 -6.93 12.63
CA VAL A 579 11.70 -6.63 13.61
C VAL A 579 10.41 -6.18 12.97
N ARG A 580 9.30 -6.56 13.60
CA ARG A 580 7.97 -6.04 13.29
C ARG A 580 7.27 -5.65 14.57
N THR A 581 6.67 -4.47 14.57
CA THR A 581 5.99 -3.94 15.75
C THR A 581 4.48 -4.16 15.67
N ILE A 582 3.88 -4.52 16.80
CA ILE A 582 2.43 -4.59 16.99
C ILE A 582 2.03 -3.62 18.10
N TYR A 583 1.05 -2.77 17.78
CA TYR A 583 0.39 -1.89 18.73
C TYR A 583 -1.02 -2.40 19.09
N PRO A 584 -1.51 -2.16 20.31
CA PRO A 584 -2.93 -2.27 20.60
C PRO A 584 -3.76 -1.28 19.77
N ASP A 585 -5.04 -1.61 19.53
CA ASP A 585 -5.96 -0.70 18.85
C ASP A 585 -6.07 0.63 19.60
N SER A 586 -6.39 1.69 18.86
CA SER A 586 -6.72 2.97 19.47
C SER A 586 -7.79 2.79 20.55
N GLY A 587 -7.51 3.33 21.74
CA GLY A 587 -8.38 3.19 22.90
C GLY A 587 -8.36 1.81 23.60
N HIS A 588 -7.38 0.94 23.30
CA HIS A 588 -7.19 -0.36 23.94
C HIS A 588 -5.77 -0.52 24.51
N PHE A 589 -5.60 -1.47 25.43
CA PHE A 589 -4.29 -1.88 25.95
C PHE A 589 -4.22 -3.39 26.14
N VAL A 590 -3.01 -3.95 26.12
CA VAL A 590 -2.81 -5.40 26.23
C VAL A 590 -2.84 -5.82 27.70
N VAL A 591 -3.72 -6.78 28.01
CA VAL A 591 -3.91 -7.35 29.36
C VAL A 591 -3.53 -8.83 29.46
N GLY A 592 -3.24 -9.48 28.32
CA GLY A 592 -2.83 -10.89 28.30
C GLY A 592 -2.13 -11.31 27.01
N LEU A 593 -1.30 -12.34 27.11
CA LEU A 593 -0.53 -12.96 26.03
C LEU A 593 -0.56 -14.49 26.17
N GLN A 594 -0.71 -15.19 25.05
CA GLN A 594 -0.54 -16.65 24.97
C GLN A 594 0.47 -16.99 23.87
N LEU A 595 1.40 -17.91 24.17
CA LEU A 595 2.39 -18.43 23.22
C LEU A 595 2.25 -19.95 23.11
N ALA A 596 2.59 -20.53 21.96
CA ALA A 596 2.85 -21.97 21.85
C ALA A 596 4.06 -22.25 20.97
N TRP A 597 4.85 -23.27 21.34
CA TRP A 597 6.02 -23.74 20.61
C TRP A 597 6.31 -25.21 20.94
N ALA A 598 7.23 -25.82 20.20
CA ALA A 598 7.78 -27.15 20.50
C ALA A 598 9.30 -27.05 20.73
N ALA A 599 9.89 -28.01 21.45
CA ALA A 599 11.33 -28.00 21.71
C ALA A 599 12.13 -27.95 20.40
N ARG A 600 13.11 -27.01 20.32
CA ARG A 600 13.93 -26.75 19.12
C ARG A 600 13.15 -26.31 17.88
N LYS A 601 11.87 -25.91 18.02
CA LYS A 601 11.05 -25.35 16.94
C LYS A 601 10.67 -23.89 17.25
N PRO A 602 10.50 -23.04 16.24
CA PRO A 602 10.10 -21.64 16.44
C PRO A 602 8.69 -21.54 17.05
N ILE A 603 8.33 -20.34 17.53
CA ILE A 603 6.99 -20.06 18.05
C ILE A 603 5.95 -20.34 16.96
N SER A 604 4.97 -21.18 17.26
CA SER A 604 3.90 -21.57 16.34
C SER A 604 2.62 -20.76 16.54
N LYS A 605 2.34 -20.30 17.77
CA LYS A 605 1.16 -19.50 18.17
C LYS A 605 1.55 -18.26 18.91
N ILE A 606 0.91 -17.13 18.59
CA ILE A 606 0.84 -15.97 19.49
C ILE A 606 -0.60 -15.48 19.56
N ALA A 607 -1.12 -15.20 20.76
CA ALA A 607 -2.40 -14.52 20.94
C ALA A 607 -2.29 -13.37 21.94
N LEU A 608 -2.96 -12.25 21.62
CA LEU A 608 -3.01 -11.05 22.47
C LEU A 608 -4.44 -10.76 22.91
N LEU A 609 -4.61 -10.45 24.19
CA LEU A 609 -5.87 -10.04 24.80
C LEU A 609 -5.86 -8.53 25.06
N PHE A 610 -6.86 -7.84 24.54
CA PHE A 610 -6.99 -6.39 24.62
C PHE A 610 -8.14 -5.97 25.54
N GLN A 611 -7.97 -4.87 26.28
CA GLN A 611 -8.99 -4.25 27.12
C GLN A 611 -9.29 -2.82 26.62
N PRO A 612 -10.57 -2.46 26.38
CA PRO A 612 -10.96 -1.09 26.06
C PRO A 612 -10.74 -0.15 27.25
N MET A 613 -10.08 0.98 27.00
CA MET A 613 -9.80 2.02 28.02
C MET A 613 -11.09 2.57 28.63
N LYS A 614 -12.13 2.82 27.81
CA LYS A 614 -13.44 3.35 28.27
C LYS A 614 -14.15 2.43 29.26
N LYS A 615 -13.82 1.13 29.27
CA LYS A 615 -14.42 0.11 30.13
C LYS A 615 -13.49 -0.32 31.27
N ALA A 616 -12.29 0.26 31.37
CA ALA A 616 -11.32 -0.10 32.39
C ALA A 616 -11.49 0.78 33.65
N PRO A 617 -11.25 0.25 34.87
CA PRO A 617 -11.21 1.07 36.08
C PRO A 617 -10.15 2.18 35.98
N GLN A 618 -10.41 3.34 36.60
CA GLN A 618 -9.53 4.50 36.56
C GLN A 618 -8.09 4.17 36.99
N ASP A 619 -7.91 3.35 38.03
CA ASP A 619 -6.59 2.88 38.48
C ASP A 619 -5.81 2.09 37.41
N SER A 620 -6.50 1.43 36.48
CA SER A 620 -5.87 0.72 35.35
C SER A 620 -5.50 1.69 34.24
N ILE A 621 -6.33 2.71 34.00
CA ILE A 621 -6.05 3.81 33.06
C ILE A 621 -4.86 4.65 33.55
N ASP A 622 -4.75 4.88 34.86
CA ASP A 622 -3.65 5.65 35.44
C ASP A 622 -2.29 4.95 35.31
N ARG A 623 -2.27 3.63 35.13
CA ARG A 623 -1.06 2.85 34.79
C ARG A 623 -0.69 2.95 33.31
N LEU A 624 -1.61 3.34 32.44
CA LEU A 624 -1.34 3.57 31.01
C LEU A 624 -0.73 4.93 30.72
N LYS A 625 -0.88 5.92 31.63
CA LYS A 625 -0.30 7.25 31.47
C LYS A 625 1.20 7.11 31.21
N PRO A 626 1.65 7.33 29.95
CA PRO A 626 3.03 7.12 29.58
C PRO A 626 3.90 8.15 30.29
N ARG A 627 5.15 7.82 30.56
CA ARG A 627 6.12 8.85 30.92
C ARG A 627 6.28 9.72 29.68
N ILE A 628 6.10 11.04 29.80
CA ILE A 628 6.44 11.96 28.71
C ILE A 628 7.94 11.80 28.49
N VAL A 629 8.31 11.15 27.40
CA VAL A 629 9.71 11.07 26.97
C VAL A 629 9.93 12.28 26.10
N LEU A 630 10.80 13.17 26.57
CA LEU A 630 11.24 14.31 25.80
C LEU A 630 12.46 13.87 25.00
N ASP A 631 12.56 14.33 23.76
CA ASP A 631 13.80 14.26 23.02
C ASP A 631 14.86 15.21 23.58
N GLU A 632 16.05 15.21 22.98
CA GLU A 632 17.16 16.10 23.35
C GLU A 632 16.81 17.60 23.24
N ALA A 633 15.80 17.95 22.43
CA ALA A 633 15.30 19.32 22.26
C ALA A 633 14.14 19.67 23.21
N GLY A 634 13.76 18.77 24.12
CA GLY A 634 12.66 18.97 25.06
C GLY A 634 11.27 18.81 24.44
N VAL A 635 11.14 18.26 23.23
CA VAL A 635 9.86 18.02 22.57
C VAL A 635 9.33 16.63 22.92
N PRO A 636 8.04 16.47 23.26
CA PRO A 636 7.45 15.17 23.55
C PRO A 636 7.51 14.23 22.34
N ILE A 637 8.13 13.06 22.52
CA ILE A 637 8.14 11.97 21.55
C ILE A 637 6.78 11.27 21.63
N ALA A 638 6.13 11.09 20.47
CA ALA A 638 4.88 10.36 20.41
C ALA A 638 5.09 8.91 20.89
N PRO A 639 4.25 8.38 21.79
CA PRO A 639 4.42 7.03 22.33
C PRO A 639 4.18 5.93 21.28
N MET A 640 3.55 6.28 20.16
CA MET A 640 3.20 5.38 19.06
C MET A 640 3.35 6.10 17.72
N ASN A 641 3.90 5.42 16.72
CA ASN A 641 3.88 5.84 15.33
C ASN A 641 3.22 4.71 14.50
N PRO A 642 1.93 4.81 14.13
CA PRO A 642 1.20 3.73 13.46
C PRO A 642 1.86 3.26 12.15
N GLU A 643 2.53 4.17 11.45
CA GLU A 643 3.23 3.88 10.19
C GLU A 643 4.44 2.94 10.40
N THR A 644 5.03 2.91 11.60
CA THR A 644 6.12 1.96 11.90
C THR A 644 5.64 0.51 12.06
N ALA A 645 4.38 0.29 12.41
CA ALA A 645 3.82 -1.07 12.54
C ALA A 645 3.48 -1.73 11.19
N GLY A 646 3.40 -0.94 10.11
CA GLY A 646 3.06 -1.42 8.77
C GLY A 646 4.18 -2.18 8.06
N HIS A 647 5.40 -2.19 8.60
CA HIS A 647 6.59 -2.68 7.90
C HIS A 647 7.36 -3.74 8.71
N LEU A 648 8.02 -4.65 7.99
CA LEU A 648 9.07 -5.51 8.53
C LEU A 648 10.41 -4.79 8.36
N TRP A 649 10.99 -4.35 9.47
CA TRP A 649 12.22 -3.58 9.49
C TRP A 649 13.43 -4.47 9.61
N LYS A 650 14.46 -4.20 8.81
CA LYS A 650 15.73 -4.89 8.94
C LYS A 650 16.44 -4.50 10.23
N ASN A 651 16.86 -5.51 11.01
CA ASN A 651 17.58 -5.41 12.29
C ASN A 651 16.84 -4.72 13.45
N ASP A 652 16.33 -3.49 13.28
CA ASP A 652 15.61 -2.78 14.33
C ASP A 652 14.62 -1.75 13.75
N SER A 653 13.67 -1.32 14.59
CA SER A 653 12.69 -0.30 14.20
C SER A 653 13.36 1.06 14.05
N PRO A 654 12.85 1.95 13.18
CA PRO A 654 13.38 3.31 13.07
C PRO A 654 13.26 4.08 14.39
N PRO A 655 14.13 5.09 14.64
CA PRO A 655 14.08 5.92 15.83
C PRO A 655 12.69 6.55 16.03
N LYS A 656 12.19 6.52 17.27
CA LYS A 656 10.79 6.91 17.58
C LYS A 656 10.54 8.40 17.44
N GLU A 657 11.60 9.20 17.41
CA GLU A 657 11.53 10.66 17.24
C GLU A 657 11.24 11.06 15.79
N LEU A 658 11.39 10.13 14.84
CA LEU A 658 11.24 10.41 13.42
C LEU A 658 9.80 10.17 12.94
N ASP A 659 9.31 11.11 12.16
CA ASP A 659 8.06 10.95 11.39
C ASP A 659 8.34 10.05 10.17
N VAL A 660 7.43 9.12 9.89
CA VAL A 660 7.53 8.21 8.75
C VAL A 660 6.70 8.77 7.61
N VAL A 661 7.36 9.16 6.52
CA VAL A 661 6.69 9.59 5.29
C VAL A 661 6.34 8.35 4.47
N LEU A 662 5.07 8.21 4.09
CA LEU A 662 4.49 7.00 3.46
C LEU A 662 5.30 6.47 2.27
N LEU A 663 5.54 5.15 2.28
CA LEU A 663 6.23 4.38 1.24
C LEU A 663 5.51 4.51 -0.12
N ARG A 664 6.27 4.65 -1.21
CA ARG A 664 5.75 4.65 -2.60
C ARG A 664 6.38 3.53 -3.44
N THR A 665 5.67 3.10 -4.48
CA THR A 665 6.06 1.99 -5.38
C THR A 665 5.86 2.33 -6.85
N GLY A 666 6.51 1.57 -7.75
CA GLY A 666 6.26 1.63 -9.19
C GLY A 666 4.96 0.95 -9.61
N PHE A 667 4.58 1.08 -10.90
CA PHE A 667 3.31 0.58 -11.46
C PHE A 667 3.27 -0.94 -11.66
N VAL A 668 4.42 -1.63 -11.72
CA VAL A 668 4.54 -3.07 -12.06
C VAL A 668 5.04 -3.90 -10.87
N THR A 669 5.33 -3.27 -9.74
CA THR A 669 5.86 -3.98 -8.57
C THR A 669 4.79 -4.85 -7.92
N PRO A 670 5.12 -6.09 -7.53
CA PRO A 670 4.19 -6.98 -6.85
C PRO A 670 3.63 -6.29 -5.61
N ASP A 671 2.34 -6.51 -5.41
CA ASP A 671 1.52 -6.03 -4.30
C ASP A 671 2.33 -6.01 -2.98
N ASN A 672 2.60 -4.80 -2.45
CA ASN A 672 3.34 -4.57 -1.21
C ASN A 672 2.60 -5.09 0.04
N THR A 673 1.51 -5.82 -0.16
CA THR A 673 0.69 -6.51 0.84
C THR A 673 1.34 -7.79 1.38
N LYS A 674 2.53 -8.18 0.89
CA LYS A 674 3.28 -9.30 1.45
C LYS A 674 3.85 -8.92 2.82
N ASP A 675 3.45 -9.67 3.85
CA ASP A 675 3.97 -9.57 5.23
C ASP A 675 5.50 -9.73 5.33
N ASP A 676 6.18 -10.18 4.28
CA ASP A 676 7.62 -10.44 4.26
C ASP A 676 8.46 -9.35 3.55
N THR A 677 7.86 -8.23 3.14
CA THR A 677 8.61 -7.13 2.50
C THR A 677 9.58 -6.51 3.49
N LEU A 678 10.85 -6.93 3.42
CA LEU A 678 11.91 -6.47 4.30
C LEU A 678 12.39 -5.07 3.91
N VAL A 679 12.17 -4.10 4.79
CA VAL A 679 12.50 -2.69 4.60
C VAL A 679 13.82 -2.37 5.29
N HIS A 680 14.73 -1.75 4.55
CA HIS A 680 15.99 -1.24 5.06
C HIS A 680 15.86 0.21 5.50
N VAL A 681 16.54 0.57 6.59
CA VAL A 681 16.53 1.90 7.19
C VAL A 681 17.92 2.52 7.07
N LEU A 682 18.00 3.72 6.50
CA LEU A 682 19.19 4.55 6.51
C LEU A 682 18.86 5.90 7.13
N VAL A 683 19.24 6.06 8.40
CA VAL A 683 19.06 7.31 9.16
C VAL A 683 20.24 8.25 8.89
N PHE A 684 19.94 9.45 8.39
CA PHE A 684 20.91 10.54 8.23
C PHE A 684 21.21 11.19 9.58
N GLY A 685 20.18 11.43 10.38
CA GLY A 685 20.28 12.00 11.72
C GLY A 685 18.94 11.94 12.45
N THR A 686 18.95 12.12 13.76
CA THR A 686 17.73 12.38 14.52
C THR A 686 17.66 13.84 14.94
N THR A 687 18.78 14.54 15.03
CA THR A 687 18.87 15.96 15.41
C THR A 687 19.46 16.83 14.30
N GLU A 688 19.33 18.15 14.44
CA GLU A 688 20.04 19.11 13.58
C GLU A 688 21.56 18.90 13.63
N SER A 689 22.11 18.66 14.83
CA SER A 689 23.53 18.40 15.06
C SER A 689 24.02 17.19 14.25
N ASP A 690 23.23 16.11 14.22
CA ASP A 690 23.55 14.92 13.41
C ASP A 690 23.61 15.24 11.92
N LEU A 691 22.64 16.02 11.41
CA LEU A 691 22.65 16.47 10.02
C LEU A 691 23.88 17.34 9.72
N GLY A 692 24.34 18.10 10.71
CA GLY A 692 25.60 18.85 10.65
C GLY A 692 26.85 17.97 10.53
N MET A 693 26.77 16.68 10.86
CA MET A 693 27.90 15.75 10.70
C MET A 693 27.96 15.14 9.29
N ILE A 694 26.96 15.30 8.43
CA ILE A 694 26.95 14.68 7.10
C ILE A 694 28.06 15.30 6.24
N SER A 695 29.00 14.45 5.80
CA SER A 695 30.12 14.80 4.93
C SER A 695 29.96 14.35 3.48
N ALA A 696 29.11 13.35 3.22
CA ALA A 696 28.70 12.94 1.87
C ALA A 696 27.41 12.09 1.87
N ILE A 697 26.72 12.06 0.74
CA ILE A 697 25.66 11.10 0.42
C ILE A 697 26.04 10.35 -0.86
N GLY A 698 25.91 9.03 -0.83
CA GLY A 698 26.31 8.10 -1.88
C GLY A 698 25.15 7.23 -2.36
N VAL A 699 25.12 6.98 -3.67
CA VAL A 699 24.12 6.14 -4.32
C VAL A 699 24.83 5.20 -5.30
N ASP A 700 24.47 3.92 -5.29
CA ASP A 700 24.96 2.96 -6.28
C ASP A 700 24.41 3.29 -7.67
N ALA A 701 25.24 3.18 -8.72
CA ALA A 701 24.91 3.55 -10.10
C ALA A 701 23.64 2.89 -10.64
N GLN A 702 23.31 1.70 -10.13
CA GLN A 702 22.10 0.96 -10.49
C GLN A 702 21.05 1.02 -9.38
N LEU A 703 21.10 2.00 -8.47
CA LEU A 703 20.15 2.18 -7.37
C LEU A 703 20.05 0.96 -6.44
N ARG A 704 21.13 0.19 -6.29
CA ARG A 704 21.14 -1.03 -5.46
C ARG A 704 21.47 -0.79 -3.99
N GLY A 705 21.95 0.41 -3.65
CA GLY A 705 22.31 0.77 -2.29
C GLY A 705 22.55 2.26 -2.11
N PHE A 706 22.58 2.65 -0.84
CA PHE A 706 22.71 4.02 -0.38
C PHE A 706 23.71 4.07 0.78
N GLU A 707 24.46 5.16 0.88
CA GLU A 707 25.42 5.38 1.96
C GLU A 707 25.45 6.85 2.38
N VAL A 708 25.47 7.11 3.69
CA VAL A 708 25.77 8.45 4.23
C VAL A 708 27.09 8.40 4.97
N CYS A 709 27.98 9.34 4.65
CA CYS A 709 29.26 9.53 5.32
C CYS A 709 29.10 10.64 6.36
N LEU A 710 29.66 10.41 7.55
CA LEU A 710 29.51 11.27 8.72
C LEU A 710 30.91 11.64 9.25
N ASP A 711 31.06 12.88 9.70
CA ASP A 711 32.31 13.47 10.19
C ASP A 711 32.03 14.41 11.38
N ASN A 712 32.48 13.99 12.57
CA ASN A 712 32.40 14.80 13.79
C ASN A 712 33.67 15.63 14.05
N GLY A 713 34.59 15.71 13.09
CA GLY A 713 35.82 16.52 13.12
C GLY A 713 37.01 15.82 13.74
N HIS A 714 36.73 14.79 14.53
CA HIS A 714 37.72 13.93 15.15
C HIS A 714 37.72 12.54 14.51
N GLU A 715 36.54 12.06 14.10
CA GLU A 715 36.28 10.74 13.58
C GLU A 715 35.34 10.80 12.37
N LYS A 716 35.58 9.90 11.42
CA LYS A 716 34.76 9.68 10.22
C LYS A 716 34.23 8.26 10.21
N TRP A 717 32.94 8.10 9.90
CA TRP A 717 32.29 6.80 9.76
C TRP A 717 31.20 6.85 8.70
N THR A 718 30.66 5.69 8.31
CA THR A 718 29.57 5.62 7.33
C THR A 718 28.42 4.75 7.83
N ARG A 719 27.22 5.01 7.31
CA ARG A 719 26.05 4.14 7.43
C ARG A 719 25.59 3.79 6.03
N ALA A 720 25.32 2.52 5.75
CA ALA A 720 24.95 2.07 4.43
C ALA A 720 23.87 0.98 4.43
N ILE A 721 23.09 0.95 3.35
CA ILE A 721 22.09 -0.09 3.07
C ILE A 721 22.18 -0.54 1.61
N GLY A 722 21.72 -1.75 1.31
CA GLY A 722 21.77 -2.31 -0.04
C GLY A 722 23.18 -2.75 -0.45
N HIS A 723 23.42 -2.84 -1.76
CA HIS A 723 24.71 -3.19 -2.37
C HIS A 723 25.48 -1.92 -2.80
N ARG A 724 26.81 -1.95 -2.67
CA ARG A 724 27.70 -0.80 -2.93
C ARG A 724 28.75 -1.14 -3.98
N ASN A 725 28.32 -1.44 -5.20
CA ASN A 725 29.18 -1.98 -6.24
C ASN A 725 29.79 -0.90 -7.11
N ALA A 726 29.05 0.16 -7.40
CA ALA A 726 29.54 1.33 -8.12
C ALA A 726 28.94 2.58 -7.49
N MET A 727 29.61 3.14 -6.48
CA MET A 727 29.07 4.24 -5.69
C MET A 727 29.45 5.60 -6.26
N GLN A 728 28.44 6.45 -6.48
CA GLN A 728 28.59 7.86 -6.81
C GLN A 728 28.25 8.70 -5.59
N TYR A 729 29.13 9.63 -5.22
CA TYR A 729 28.98 10.47 -4.04
C TYR A 729 28.79 11.95 -4.39
N LEU A 730 28.01 12.64 -3.56
CA LEU A 730 28.03 14.09 -3.43
C LEU A 730 28.60 14.43 -2.06
N SER A 731 29.72 15.15 -2.03
CA SER A 731 30.24 15.73 -0.79
C SER A 731 29.26 16.75 -0.24
N ILE A 732 29.09 16.80 1.08
CA ILE A 732 28.19 17.69 1.80
C ILE A 732 29.00 18.41 2.88
N ASP A 733 28.92 19.73 2.92
CA ASP A 733 29.55 20.52 3.98
C ASP A 733 28.55 20.69 5.15
N GLY A 734 28.25 19.58 5.84
CA GLY A 734 27.29 19.56 6.95
C GLY A 734 27.67 20.57 8.04
N ARG A 735 28.96 20.64 8.39
CA ARG A 735 29.47 21.54 9.44
C ARG A 735 29.36 23.00 9.04
N GLY A 736 29.55 23.31 7.77
CA GLY A 736 29.32 24.64 7.20
C GLY A 736 27.85 24.96 6.90
N GLY A 737 26.90 24.14 7.36
CA GLY A 737 25.46 24.40 7.25
C GLY A 737 24.80 23.89 5.97
N GLU A 738 25.46 23.06 5.17
CA GLU A 738 24.82 22.41 4.03
C GLU A 738 23.92 21.26 4.51
N ARG A 739 22.67 21.22 4.03
CA ARG A 739 21.68 20.21 4.39
C ARG A 739 21.07 19.60 3.12
N ILE A 740 20.81 18.30 3.17
CA ILE A 740 19.99 17.62 2.17
C ILE A 740 18.53 17.96 2.50
N LEU A 741 17.85 18.63 1.58
CA LEU A 741 16.49 19.13 1.82
C LEU A 741 15.42 18.07 1.54
N TYR A 742 15.56 17.39 0.41
CA TYR A 742 14.63 16.39 -0.10
C TYR A 742 15.30 15.60 -1.21
N PHE A 743 14.66 14.50 -1.62
CA PHE A 743 15.02 13.79 -2.83
C PHE A 743 13.82 13.56 -3.73
N TYR A 744 14.10 13.32 -5.01
CA TYR A 744 13.13 12.90 -5.99
C TYR A 744 13.40 11.48 -6.45
N VAL A 745 12.34 10.73 -6.76
CA VAL A 745 12.44 9.41 -7.40
C VAL A 745 11.57 9.40 -8.67
N ASN A 746 12.17 8.95 -9.78
CA ASN A 746 11.45 8.71 -11.02
C ASN A 746 10.94 7.27 -11.04
N PHE A 747 9.62 7.09 -10.84
CA PHE A 747 8.97 5.78 -10.84
C PHE A 747 8.26 5.51 -12.19
N TYR A 748 8.63 4.39 -12.82
CA TYR A 748 7.91 3.79 -13.94
C TYR A 748 7.39 2.40 -13.50
N ASP A 749 7.86 1.32 -14.13
CA ASP A 749 7.72 -0.05 -13.68
C ASP A 749 8.52 -0.31 -12.39
N VAL A 750 9.74 0.24 -12.31
CA VAL A 750 10.62 0.29 -11.13
C VAL A 750 11.19 1.71 -10.96
N ALA A 751 11.98 1.96 -9.90
CA ALA A 751 12.73 3.22 -9.77
C ALA A 751 13.83 3.30 -10.84
N ARG A 752 13.77 4.33 -11.70
CA ARG A 752 14.71 4.56 -12.82
C ARG A 752 15.74 5.65 -12.57
N GLY A 753 15.48 6.51 -11.59
CA GLY A 753 16.41 7.57 -11.20
C GLY A 753 16.09 8.11 -9.82
N ILE A 754 17.12 8.63 -9.15
CA ILE A 754 17.00 9.34 -7.88
C ILE A 754 17.81 10.64 -7.91
N ARG A 755 17.27 11.69 -7.30
CA ARG A 755 17.91 13.01 -7.19
C ARG A 755 17.86 13.56 -5.78
N PHE A 756 18.99 13.69 -5.10
CA PHE A 756 19.09 14.39 -3.80
C PHE A 756 19.40 15.87 -4.01
N VAL A 757 18.73 16.77 -3.30
CA VAL A 757 18.89 18.23 -3.44
C VAL A 757 19.34 18.86 -2.13
N THR A 758 20.30 19.79 -2.19
CA THR A 758 20.82 20.52 -1.01
C THR A 758 20.36 21.97 -0.96
N ASN A 759 20.44 22.57 0.22
CA ASN A 759 20.18 24.01 0.44
C ASN A 759 21.24 24.94 -0.21
N ARG A 760 22.31 24.39 -0.80
CA ARG A 760 23.30 25.12 -1.60
C ARG A 760 23.06 24.98 -3.11
N GLU A 761 21.83 24.63 -3.50
CA GLU A 761 21.40 24.47 -4.90
C GLU A 761 22.20 23.42 -5.68
N ARG A 762 22.75 22.42 -4.97
CA ARG A 762 23.47 21.29 -5.55
C ARG A 762 22.59 20.05 -5.55
N HIS A 763 22.91 19.11 -6.43
CA HIS A 763 22.24 17.82 -6.41
C HIS A 763 23.14 16.66 -6.83
N LEU A 764 22.79 15.48 -6.33
CA LEU A 764 23.28 14.19 -6.79
C LEU A 764 22.18 13.58 -7.65
N ILE A 765 22.46 13.32 -8.93
CA ILE A 765 21.54 12.62 -9.83
C ILE A 765 22.19 11.30 -10.22
N VAL A 766 21.47 10.20 -10.01
CA VAL A 766 21.83 8.86 -10.50
C VAL A 766 20.63 8.29 -11.24
N GLY A 767 20.84 7.86 -12.49
CA GLY A 767 19.77 7.40 -13.38
C GLY A 767 19.05 8.54 -14.13
N GLU A 768 17.83 8.28 -14.56
CA GLU A 768 17.02 9.19 -15.39
C GLU A 768 16.23 10.21 -14.53
N PRO A 769 16.55 11.51 -14.57
CA PRO A 769 15.71 12.54 -13.94
C PRO A 769 14.40 12.66 -14.73
N GLY A 770 13.25 12.51 -14.08
CA GLY A 770 11.96 12.45 -14.75
C GLY A 770 11.12 13.72 -14.65
N SER A 771 10.27 13.95 -15.64
CA SER A 771 9.20 14.97 -15.58
C SER A 771 8.09 14.64 -14.56
N ARG A 772 8.05 13.41 -14.05
CA ARG A 772 7.11 12.90 -13.02
C ARG A 772 7.78 12.52 -11.70
N ASP A 773 8.95 13.11 -11.44
CA ASP A 773 9.71 12.94 -10.21
C ASP A 773 8.84 13.12 -8.95
N LEU A 774 8.73 12.09 -8.12
CA LEU A 774 8.04 12.16 -6.83
C LEU A 774 9.00 12.68 -5.75
N ARG A 775 8.62 13.75 -5.04
CA ARG A 775 9.43 14.36 -3.97
C ARG A 775 9.20 13.71 -2.62
N PHE A 776 10.28 13.58 -1.83
CA PHE A 776 10.27 13.07 -0.46
C PHE A 776 11.08 13.98 0.49
N PRO A 777 10.48 14.47 1.60
CA PRO A 777 9.03 14.47 1.88
C PRO A 777 8.22 15.22 0.80
N PRO A 778 6.93 14.89 0.61
CA PRO A 778 6.10 15.52 -0.41
C PRO A 778 5.85 17.01 -0.10
N GLU A 779 5.59 17.81 -1.13
CA GLU A 779 5.31 19.26 -1.02
C GLU A 779 3.91 19.57 -0.47
N GLU A 780 3.48 18.84 0.54
CA GLU A 780 2.19 19.05 1.19
C GLU A 780 2.35 20.00 2.39
N PRO A 781 1.33 20.82 2.71
CA PRO A 781 1.42 21.79 3.80
C PRO A 781 1.87 21.18 5.13
N GLN A 782 1.53 19.91 5.42
CA GLN A 782 1.92 19.26 6.67
C GLN A 782 3.41 18.93 6.79
N TYR A 783 4.14 18.80 5.67
CA TYR A 783 5.57 18.48 5.63
C TYR A 783 6.43 19.68 5.20
N ARG A 784 5.82 20.85 4.97
CA ARG A 784 6.48 22.04 4.42
C ARG A 784 7.70 22.50 5.23
N PHE A 785 7.73 22.22 6.53
CA PHE A 785 8.80 22.63 7.46
C PHE A 785 9.59 21.45 8.01
N ASP A 786 9.44 20.27 7.41
CA ASP A 786 10.10 19.09 7.87
C ASP A 786 11.48 18.97 7.21
N SER A 787 12.47 18.65 8.02
CA SER A 787 13.81 18.31 7.55
C SER A 787 13.87 16.81 7.22
N LEU A 788 14.53 16.45 6.12
CA LEU A 788 14.77 15.05 5.74
C LEU A 788 15.77 14.40 6.72
N MET A 789 15.34 13.34 7.40
CA MET A 789 16.10 12.64 8.44
C MET A 789 16.66 11.29 7.99
N GLY A 790 16.23 10.80 6.83
CA GLY A 790 16.71 9.53 6.31
C GLY A 790 15.82 8.98 5.21
N ILE A 791 16.21 7.81 4.72
CA ILE A 791 15.52 7.06 3.67
C ILE A 791 15.25 5.64 4.18
N TYR A 792 14.12 5.07 3.79
CA TYR A 792 13.88 3.65 3.93
C TYR A 792 13.36 3.06 2.63
N CYS A 793 13.74 1.83 2.33
CA CYS A 793 13.42 1.23 1.03
C CYS A 793 13.46 -0.29 1.04
N HIS A 794 12.90 -0.88 -0.01
CA HIS A 794 12.93 -2.32 -0.26
C HIS A 794 13.53 -2.60 -1.65
N TRP A 795 14.33 -3.66 -1.71
CA TRP A 795 14.80 -4.22 -2.97
C TRP A 795 14.22 -5.62 -3.19
N SER A 796 13.59 -5.85 -4.35
CA SER A 796 13.21 -7.21 -4.77
C SER A 796 14.41 -7.95 -5.36
N ASN A 797 14.36 -9.29 -5.36
CA ASN A 797 15.40 -10.17 -5.92
C ASN A 797 16.82 -9.87 -5.41
N ARG A 798 16.91 -9.41 -4.16
CA ARG A 798 18.09 -8.79 -3.56
C ARG A 798 19.39 -9.60 -3.64
N ASN A 799 19.29 -10.92 -3.64
CA ASN A 799 20.46 -11.80 -3.69
C ASN A 799 20.80 -12.24 -5.11
N THR A 800 20.28 -11.53 -6.11
CA THR A 800 20.52 -11.84 -7.51
C THR A 800 20.99 -10.59 -8.24
N PRO A 801 21.65 -10.75 -9.41
CA PRO A 801 21.90 -9.65 -10.31
C PRO A 801 20.64 -8.82 -10.60
N GLY A 802 19.47 -9.48 -10.58
CA GLY A 802 18.10 -8.97 -10.71
C GLY A 802 17.60 -8.01 -9.62
N THR A 803 18.45 -7.52 -8.73
CA THR A 803 18.06 -6.67 -7.61
C THR A 803 17.42 -5.37 -8.09
N ASP A 804 16.18 -5.09 -7.68
CA ASP A 804 15.42 -3.90 -8.09
C ASP A 804 14.97 -3.06 -6.90
N LEU A 805 15.20 -1.74 -6.93
CA LEU A 805 14.64 -0.79 -5.97
C LEU A 805 13.17 -0.59 -6.31
N THR A 806 12.30 -1.23 -5.54
CA THR A 806 10.86 -1.29 -5.83
C THR A 806 10.05 -0.32 -4.99
N CYS A 807 10.54 -0.02 -3.78
CA CYS A 807 9.82 0.81 -2.82
C CYS A 807 10.77 1.78 -2.12
N VAL A 808 10.36 3.04 -1.99
CA VAL A 808 11.12 4.07 -1.25
C VAL A 808 10.17 4.93 -0.43
N GLY A 809 10.59 5.28 0.78
CA GLY A 809 9.98 6.26 1.67
C GLY A 809 11.07 7.06 2.40
N ALA A 810 10.65 8.02 3.22
CA ALA A 810 11.57 8.91 3.92
C ALA A 810 11.24 9.05 5.41
N PHE A 811 12.23 9.43 6.19
CA PHE A 811 12.02 9.94 7.54
C PHE A 811 12.07 11.46 7.54
N SER A 812 11.20 12.09 8.32
CA SER A 812 11.15 13.54 8.47
C SER A 812 11.07 13.94 9.93
N ARG A 813 11.43 15.19 10.25
CA ARG A 813 11.24 15.78 11.59
C ARG A 813 11.20 17.30 11.52
N LYS A 814 10.38 17.91 12.39
CA LYS A 814 10.25 19.37 12.50
C LYS A 814 11.37 19.96 13.35
N PHE A 815 12.25 20.76 12.73
CA PHE A 815 13.36 21.42 13.44
C PHE A 815 13.48 22.93 13.21
N SER A 816 13.05 23.46 12.06
CA SER A 816 13.14 24.90 11.75
C SER A 816 12.54 25.19 10.38
N PRO A 817 12.23 26.45 10.04
CA PRO A 817 11.54 26.75 8.79
C PRO A 817 12.41 26.32 7.61
N ALA A 818 11.85 25.47 6.76
CA ALA A 818 12.37 25.20 5.43
C ALA A 818 12.75 26.52 4.72
N PRO A 819 13.75 26.50 3.83
CA PRO A 819 14.17 27.70 3.12
C PRO A 819 12.97 28.43 2.52
N THR A 820 12.92 29.75 2.70
CA THR A 820 11.80 30.62 2.30
C THR A 820 11.50 30.56 0.80
N ARG A 821 12.45 30.04 -0.01
CA ARG A 821 12.33 29.83 -1.44
C ARG A 821 12.88 28.45 -1.83
N PRO A 822 12.25 27.74 -2.78
CA PRO A 822 12.81 26.53 -3.37
C PRO A 822 14.21 26.78 -4.00
N PRO A 823 15.18 25.86 -3.83
CA PRO A 823 16.46 25.88 -4.53
C PRO A 823 16.29 26.05 -6.05
N ASN A 824 17.02 27.00 -6.64
CA ASN A 824 17.03 27.18 -8.09
C ASN A 824 18.10 26.28 -8.71
N LEU A 825 17.71 25.06 -9.09
CA LEU A 825 18.65 24.07 -9.60
C LEU A 825 19.26 24.48 -10.95
N PRO A 826 20.60 24.50 -11.08
CA PRO A 826 21.28 24.98 -12.26
C PRO A 826 21.05 24.06 -13.47
N LYS A 827 20.66 24.68 -14.58
CA LYS A 827 20.44 24.03 -15.87
C LYS A 827 21.34 24.61 -16.96
N ASP A 828 21.63 23.82 -17.98
CA ASP A 828 22.34 24.26 -19.18
C ASP A 828 21.43 25.06 -20.13
N ALA A 829 21.97 25.54 -21.24
CA ALA A 829 21.21 26.35 -22.20
C ALA A 829 20.01 25.62 -22.84
N ARG A 830 19.92 24.30 -22.70
CA ARG A 830 18.81 23.46 -23.20
C ARG A 830 17.94 22.89 -22.09
N GLY A 831 18.12 23.33 -20.85
CA GLY A 831 17.28 22.92 -19.72
C GLY A 831 17.74 21.65 -19.00
N ARG A 832 18.91 21.10 -19.33
CA ARG A 832 19.46 19.88 -18.70
C ARG A 832 20.15 20.20 -17.39
N TYR A 833 19.99 19.34 -16.39
CA TYR A 833 20.54 19.57 -15.06
C TYR A 833 22.06 19.41 -15.00
N TRP A 834 22.75 20.37 -14.36
CA TRP A 834 24.18 20.28 -14.05
C TRP A 834 24.44 19.47 -12.79
N THR A 835 25.28 18.43 -12.85
CA THR A 835 25.60 17.57 -11.69
C THR A 835 27.11 17.58 -11.38
N PRO A 836 27.55 17.90 -10.14
CA PRO A 836 26.75 18.48 -9.06
C PRO A 836 26.49 19.98 -9.26
N ASN A 837 27.33 20.68 -10.03
CA ASN A 837 27.33 22.14 -10.20
C ASN A 837 27.71 22.54 -11.64
N PRO A 838 27.24 23.70 -12.11
CA PRO A 838 27.70 24.30 -13.36
C PRO A 838 29.15 24.80 -13.23
N PRO A 839 29.83 25.07 -14.36
CA PRO A 839 31.10 25.77 -14.33
C PRO A 839 31.00 27.17 -13.72
N PRO A 840 32.10 27.71 -13.13
CA PRO A 840 32.15 29.06 -12.58
C PRO A 840 31.65 30.14 -13.55
N ARG A 841 31.11 31.23 -12.98
CA ARG A 841 30.65 32.38 -13.78
C ARG A 841 31.75 32.87 -14.73
N GLY A 842 31.40 32.99 -16.01
CA GLY A 842 32.30 33.45 -17.08
C GLY A 842 32.73 32.36 -18.05
N ILE A 843 32.63 31.09 -17.65
CA ILE A 843 32.84 29.92 -18.52
C ILE A 843 31.50 29.57 -19.17
N LYS A 844 31.48 29.47 -20.50
CA LYS A 844 30.28 29.18 -21.30
C LYS A 844 30.54 28.02 -22.26
N GLU A 845 29.47 27.45 -22.80
CA GLU A 845 29.53 26.40 -23.82
C GLU A 845 30.14 26.93 -25.12
N VAL A 846 31.10 26.20 -25.70
CA VAL A 846 31.83 26.59 -26.90
C VAL A 846 31.85 25.48 -27.92
N GLY A 847 31.51 25.82 -29.16
CA GLY A 847 31.66 24.92 -30.31
C GLY A 847 30.66 23.77 -30.35
N THR A 848 31.00 22.76 -31.14
CA THR A 848 30.14 21.62 -31.50
C THR A 848 30.00 20.61 -30.35
N ILE A 849 28.82 20.00 -30.24
CA ILE A 849 28.58 18.83 -29.39
C ILE A 849 28.95 17.57 -30.18
N TYR A 850 30.04 16.92 -29.80
CA TYR A 850 30.55 15.70 -30.42
C TYR A 850 29.88 14.47 -29.82
N GLY A 851 29.34 13.57 -30.65
CA GLY A 851 28.48 12.46 -30.24
C GLY A 851 26.99 12.74 -30.39
N LYS A 852 26.61 13.97 -30.77
CA LYS A 852 25.22 14.32 -31.05
C LYS A 852 24.71 13.55 -32.27
N ARG A 853 23.63 12.79 -32.11
CA ARG A 853 23.01 12.01 -33.19
C ARG A 853 21.51 11.86 -33.01
N GLU A 854 20.84 11.47 -34.09
CA GLU A 854 19.42 11.17 -34.14
C GLU A 854 19.24 9.87 -34.91
N PHE A 855 18.45 8.96 -34.36
CA PHE A 855 18.15 7.68 -35.00
C PHE A 855 16.75 7.22 -34.61
N LYS A 856 16.19 6.30 -35.41
CA LYS A 856 14.92 5.66 -35.08
C LYS A 856 15.17 4.43 -34.22
N ASN A 857 14.53 4.36 -33.06
CA ASN A 857 14.58 3.16 -32.22
C ASN A 857 13.72 2.02 -32.81
N ARG A 858 13.72 0.84 -32.18
CA ARG A 858 12.94 -0.33 -32.64
C ARG A 858 11.42 -0.09 -32.74
N PHE A 859 10.91 0.91 -32.03
CA PHE A 859 9.51 1.34 -32.06
C PHE A 859 9.25 2.42 -33.11
N ASN A 860 10.20 2.65 -34.03
CA ASN A 860 10.15 3.65 -35.09
C ASN A 860 9.99 5.09 -34.57
N ARG A 861 10.32 5.34 -33.29
CA ARG A 861 10.36 6.67 -32.69
C ARG A 861 11.73 7.28 -32.88
N VAL A 862 11.75 8.57 -33.19
CA VAL A 862 12.98 9.35 -33.29
C VAL A 862 13.55 9.55 -31.88
N THR A 863 14.76 9.08 -31.66
CA THR A 863 15.54 9.27 -30.44
C THR A 863 16.67 10.25 -30.72
N HIS A 864 16.79 11.28 -29.87
CA HIS A 864 17.90 12.24 -29.92
C HIS A 864 18.92 11.91 -28.83
N ILE A 865 20.19 11.92 -29.18
CA ILE A 865 21.31 11.82 -28.23
C ILE A 865 22.16 13.10 -28.32
N PRO A 866 22.48 13.76 -27.19
CA PRO A 866 21.90 13.54 -25.86
C PRO A 866 20.39 13.86 -25.84
N SER A 867 19.63 13.13 -25.02
CA SER A 867 18.20 13.30 -24.80
C SER A 867 17.88 14.64 -24.09
N GLU A 868 16.60 14.94 -23.91
CA GLU A 868 16.17 16.09 -23.09
C GLU A 868 16.40 15.85 -21.60
N ASP A 869 16.33 14.58 -21.17
CA ASP A 869 16.52 14.16 -19.77
C ASP A 869 17.99 13.86 -19.42
N ALA A 870 18.90 13.96 -20.39
CA ALA A 870 20.34 13.82 -20.16
C ALA A 870 20.83 14.78 -19.08
N THR A 871 21.71 14.29 -18.20
CA THR A 871 22.41 15.15 -17.24
C THR A 871 23.72 15.65 -17.82
N VAL A 872 24.23 16.76 -17.29
CA VAL A 872 25.50 17.32 -17.75
C VAL A 872 26.44 17.56 -16.57
N SER A 873 27.71 17.25 -16.77
CA SER A 873 28.77 17.55 -15.81
C SER A 873 29.93 18.25 -16.51
N TRP A 874 30.87 18.79 -15.76
CA TRP A 874 32.07 19.39 -16.34
C TRP A 874 33.33 19.08 -15.54
N LEU A 875 34.47 19.08 -16.24
CA LEU A 875 35.79 18.94 -15.66
C LEU A 875 36.70 20.08 -16.13
N ASP A 876 37.41 20.69 -15.18
CA ASP A 876 38.36 21.75 -15.48
C ASP A 876 39.64 21.14 -16.04
N CYS A 877 39.94 21.44 -17.31
CA CYS A 877 41.17 20.98 -17.96
C CYS A 877 42.26 22.06 -18.00
N SER A 878 42.02 23.22 -17.37
CA SER A 878 42.98 24.33 -17.32
C SER A 878 44.01 24.23 -16.19
N ARG A 879 43.80 23.28 -15.27
CA ARG A 879 44.63 23.06 -14.09
C ARG A 879 45.61 21.90 -14.31
N PRO A 880 46.74 21.89 -13.59
CA PRO A 880 47.69 20.78 -13.68
C PRO A 880 47.09 19.51 -13.05
N ILE A 881 47.15 18.40 -13.78
CA ILE A 881 46.58 17.12 -13.37
C ILE A 881 47.68 16.18 -12.89
N GLU A 882 47.44 15.53 -11.74
CA GLU A 882 48.29 14.50 -11.16
C GLU A 882 47.94 13.12 -11.70
N SER A 883 46.66 12.76 -11.66
CA SER A 883 46.14 11.51 -12.25
C SER A 883 44.70 11.66 -12.75
N ILE A 884 44.33 10.80 -13.71
CA ILE A 884 42.96 10.65 -14.20
C ILE A 884 42.53 9.21 -13.96
N LYS A 885 41.39 9.04 -13.29
CA LYS A 885 40.72 7.73 -13.16
C LYS A 885 39.53 7.67 -14.09
N ALA A 886 39.37 6.55 -14.80
CA ALA A 886 38.22 6.27 -15.66
C ALA A 886 37.50 5.01 -15.18
N GLY A 887 36.20 5.15 -14.91
CA GLY A 887 35.31 4.01 -14.67
C GLY A 887 34.62 3.62 -15.97
N LEU A 888 34.72 2.36 -16.34
CA LEU A 888 34.09 1.80 -17.52
C LEU A 888 33.05 0.77 -17.10
N CYS A 889 31.88 0.80 -17.74
CA CYS A 889 31.03 -0.37 -17.76
C CYS A 889 31.41 -1.21 -18.98
N HIS A 890 30.85 -2.41 -19.08
CA HIS A 890 30.94 -3.15 -20.31
C HIS A 890 30.12 -2.46 -21.45
N GLY A 891 30.29 -2.88 -22.72
CA GLY A 891 29.71 -2.31 -23.93
C GLY A 891 28.24 -2.60 -24.28
N ALA A 892 27.77 -2.17 -25.45
CA ALA A 892 26.51 -2.63 -26.04
C ALA A 892 26.79 -3.15 -27.46
N GLU A 893 25.78 -3.63 -28.19
CA GLU A 893 25.96 -3.97 -29.62
C GLU A 893 26.54 -2.78 -30.41
N SER A 894 26.06 -1.56 -30.12
CA SER A 894 26.61 -0.33 -30.68
C SER A 894 28.00 -0.01 -30.10
N ALA A 895 28.87 0.61 -30.91
CA ALA A 895 30.21 1.03 -30.49
C ALA A 895 30.20 2.29 -29.60
N GLN A 896 29.12 2.56 -28.85
CA GLN A 896 29.02 3.70 -27.95
C GLN A 896 30.05 3.59 -26.82
N LEU A 897 30.80 4.67 -26.58
CA LEU A 897 31.79 4.78 -25.51
C LEU A 897 31.17 4.38 -24.16
N PRO A 898 31.63 3.31 -23.49
CA PRO A 898 31.05 2.83 -22.23
C PRO A 898 31.69 3.51 -21.01
N LEU A 899 31.93 4.82 -21.10
CA LEU A 899 32.55 5.61 -20.04
C LEU A 899 31.52 6.04 -19.00
N LEU A 900 31.59 5.43 -17.82
CA LEU A 900 30.66 5.66 -16.70
C LEU A 900 31.09 6.84 -15.83
N SER A 901 32.39 7.03 -15.62
CA SER A 901 32.93 8.08 -14.76
C SER A 901 34.34 8.54 -15.17
N LEU A 902 34.67 9.78 -14.86
CA LEU A 902 36.05 10.28 -14.81
C LEU A 902 36.27 11.05 -13.51
N SER A 903 37.47 10.93 -12.95
CA SER A 903 37.93 11.72 -11.81
C SER A 903 39.27 12.36 -12.13
N PHE A 904 39.40 13.67 -11.88
CA PHE A 904 40.65 14.41 -12.10
C PHE A 904 41.26 14.76 -10.76
N LYS A 905 42.40 14.16 -10.40
CA LYS A 905 43.16 14.59 -9.23
C LYS A 905 44.06 15.75 -9.63
N TYR A 906 43.82 16.95 -9.10
CA TYR A 906 44.65 18.11 -9.43
C TYR A 906 45.92 18.18 -8.59
N ALA A 907 47.02 18.51 -9.23
CA ALA A 907 48.34 18.54 -8.60
C ALA A 907 48.58 19.79 -7.74
N ASP A 908 47.77 20.83 -7.89
CA ASP A 908 47.91 22.12 -7.22
C ASP A 908 47.24 22.16 -5.82
N ASP A 909 46.06 21.56 -5.65
CA ASP A 909 45.34 21.55 -4.37
C ASP A 909 44.87 20.15 -3.92
N GLN A 910 45.23 19.10 -4.66
CA GLN A 910 44.86 17.70 -4.38
C GLN A 910 43.34 17.41 -4.44
N THR A 911 42.52 18.36 -4.90
CA THR A 911 41.09 18.11 -5.09
C THR A 911 40.87 17.13 -6.23
N THR A 912 39.81 16.31 -6.09
CA THR A 912 39.51 15.24 -7.04
C THR A 912 38.04 15.31 -7.48
N PRO A 913 37.61 16.30 -8.27
CA PRO A 913 36.25 16.28 -8.82
C PRO A 913 36.06 15.09 -9.76
N SER A 914 34.83 14.60 -9.77
CA SER A 914 34.39 13.49 -10.58
C SER A 914 32.97 13.68 -11.08
N PHE A 915 32.63 12.96 -12.15
CA PHE A 915 31.24 12.63 -12.46
C PHE A 915 31.08 11.12 -12.39
N GLY A 916 29.88 10.65 -12.10
CA GLY A 916 29.60 9.21 -12.01
C GLY A 916 30.29 8.52 -10.81
N PRO A 917 30.25 7.19 -10.75
CA PRO A 917 30.79 6.42 -9.64
C PRO A 917 32.31 6.48 -9.51
N THR A 918 32.81 6.58 -8.28
CA THR A 918 34.25 6.66 -7.96
C THR A 918 34.77 5.46 -7.19
N GLU A 919 33.89 4.74 -6.50
CA GLU A 919 34.24 3.54 -5.74
C GLU A 919 33.59 2.32 -6.37
N PHE A 920 34.42 1.32 -6.67
CA PHE A 920 34.00 0.09 -7.33
C PHE A 920 34.34 -1.11 -6.45
N SER A 921 33.39 -2.01 -6.30
CA SER A 921 33.62 -3.28 -5.61
C SER A 921 32.98 -4.44 -6.37
N SER A 922 33.70 -5.56 -6.40
CA SER A 922 33.16 -6.79 -6.97
C SER A 922 32.00 -7.31 -6.12
N PRO A 923 30.94 -7.83 -6.74
CA PRO A 923 29.85 -8.48 -6.03
C PRO A 923 30.34 -9.64 -5.17
N LYS A 924 29.74 -9.80 -4.00
CA LYS A 924 30.07 -10.93 -3.09
C LYS A 924 29.54 -12.27 -3.60
N ASP A 925 28.46 -12.25 -4.38
CA ASP A 925 27.92 -13.42 -5.06
C ASP A 925 28.42 -13.44 -6.51
N THR A 926 29.21 -14.44 -6.88
CA THR A 926 29.88 -14.50 -8.18
C THR A 926 29.12 -15.32 -9.23
N LEU A 927 28.04 -16.03 -8.85
CA LEU A 927 27.31 -16.95 -9.73
C LEU A 927 25.90 -16.42 -10.00
N GLY A 928 25.72 -15.70 -11.11
CA GLY A 928 24.40 -15.30 -11.60
C GLY A 928 23.62 -16.45 -12.24
N VAL A 929 22.47 -16.12 -12.85
CA VAL A 929 21.65 -17.06 -13.63
C VAL A 929 22.50 -17.67 -14.76
N ASN A 930 22.39 -18.99 -14.96
CA ASN A 930 23.14 -19.76 -15.96
C ASN A 930 24.67 -19.79 -15.78
N ARG A 931 25.20 -19.64 -14.56
CA ARG A 931 26.66 -19.64 -14.24
C ARG A 931 27.45 -18.46 -14.83
N ASN A 932 26.77 -17.41 -15.31
CA ASN A 932 27.45 -16.20 -15.77
C ASN A 932 27.72 -15.25 -14.59
N HIS A 933 28.85 -14.55 -14.61
CA HIS A 933 29.18 -13.52 -13.62
C HIS A 933 28.17 -12.37 -13.62
N TRP A 934 28.03 -11.71 -12.47
CA TRP A 934 27.06 -10.67 -12.09
C TRP A 934 26.91 -9.52 -13.13
N CYS A 935 26.14 -9.77 -14.20
CA CYS A 935 26.04 -8.87 -15.33
C CYS A 935 24.65 -8.98 -15.98
N TRP A 936 23.98 -7.85 -16.25
CA TRP A 936 22.64 -7.77 -16.89
C TRP A 936 22.60 -8.20 -18.37
N TRP A 937 23.74 -8.66 -18.86
CA TRP A 937 24.10 -8.78 -20.26
C TRP A 937 23.33 -9.86 -21.00
N VAL A 938 22.80 -10.82 -20.24
CA VAL A 938 21.95 -11.89 -20.73
C VAL A 938 20.58 -11.35 -21.20
N GLN A 939 20.14 -10.18 -20.71
CA GLN A 939 18.78 -9.65 -20.92
C GLN A 939 18.67 -8.54 -21.99
N GLY A 940 19.78 -8.03 -22.53
CA GLY A 940 19.80 -6.91 -23.50
C GLY A 940 20.61 -7.16 -24.77
N LEU A 941 20.66 -6.16 -25.66
CA LEU A 941 21.51 -6.19 -26.88
C LEU A 941 23.00 -6.21 -26.53
N ARG A 942 23.78 -7.11 -27.13
CA ARG A 942 25.16 -7.44 -26.72
C ARG A 942 26.07 -7.80 -27.90
N ARG A 943 27.39 -7.87 -27.66
CA ARG A 943 28.37 -8.49 -28.57
C ARG A 943 28.85 -9.85 -28.06
N ASP A 944 29.16 -10.75 -28.98
CA ASP A 944 29.56 -12.13 -28.66
C ASP A 944 30.94 -12.23 -27.98
N ASN A 945 31.85 -11.29 -28.24
CA ASN A 945 33.21 -11.29 -27.70
C ASN A 945 33.31 -10.77 -26.25
N GLU A 946 32.21 -10.28 -25.68
CA GLU A 946 32.14 -9.78 -24.30
C GLU A 946 31.55 -10.84 -23.33
N LEU A 947 31.47 -12.11 -23.79
CA LEU A 947 31.02 -13.28 -23.00
C LEU A 947 32.10 -13.84 -22.05
N GLU A 948 33.30 -13.25 -22.05
CA GLU A 948 34.41 -13.66 -21.18
C GLU A 948 34.19 -13.17 -19.74
N GLU A 949 34.69 -13.91 -18.74
CA GLU A 949 34.44 -13.79 -17.29
C GLU A 949 34.90 -12.47 -16.62
N HIS A 950 34.46 -11.31 -17.10
CA HIS A 950 34.91 -10.00 -16.64
C HIS A 950 33.90 -9.33 -15.71
N CYS A 951 34.41 -8.52 -14.78
CA CYS A 951 33.57 -7.72 -13.88
C CYS A 951 32.83 -6.62 -14.67
N HIS A 952 31.52 -6.47 -14.44
CA HIS A 952 30.67 -5.50 -15.13
C HIS A 952 31.23 -4.06 -15.16
N TYR A 953 31.90 -3.68 -14.07
CA TYR A 953 32.63 -2.42 -13.96
C TYR A 953 34.12 -2.68 -13.88
N THR A 954 34.89 -1.90 -14.62
CA THR A 954 36.35 -1.85 -14.54
C THR A 954 36.81 -0.42 -14.28
N GLN A 955 37.97 -0.27 -13.67
CA GLN A 955 38.58 1.02 -13.41
C GLN A 955 40.00 1.03 -13.96
N ASP A 956 40.35 2.13 -14.61
CA ASP A 956 41.69 2.41 -15.10
C ASP A 956 42.19 3.71 -14.48
N GLU A 957 43.50 3.78 -14.19
CA GLU A 957 44.14 4.97 -13.62
C GLU A 957 45.37 5.33 -14.44
N TRP A 958 45.39 6.57 -14.92
CA TRP A 958 46.53 7.14 -15.61
C TRP A 958 47.23 8.19 -14.75
N ASN A 959 48.42 7.83 -14.26
CA ASN A 959 49.30 8.73 -13.52
C ASN A 959 50.08 9.62 -14.50
N ILE A 960 49.92 10.94 -14.35
CA ILE A 960 50.51 11.95 -15.24
C ILE A 960 51.79 12.53 -14.63
N GLU A 961 51.91 12.48 -13.30
CA GLU A 961 53.04 13.04 -12.53
C GLU A 961 53.14 14.57 -12.71
N ARG A 962 51.98 15.25 -12.68
CA ARG A 962 51.79 16.71 -12.82
C ARG A 962 52.10 17.25 -14.22
N SER A 963 51.07 17.32 -15.06
CA SER A 963 51.13 18.01 -16.36
C SER A 963 49.79 18.67 -16.72
N TYR A 964 49.80 19.55 -17.71
CA TYR A 964 48.55 20.12 -18.24
C TYR A 964 48.06 19.31 -19.44
N LEU A 965 46.74 19.20 -19.58
CA LEU A 965 46.13 18.60 -20.76
C LEU A 965 46.19 19.56 -21.95
N LYS A 966 46.61 19.05 -23.11
CA LYS A 966 46.70 19.82 -24.36
C LYS A 966 45.56 19.51 -25.32
N PHE A 967 45.26 18.23 -25.51
CA PHE A 967 44.22 17.78 -26.43
C PHE A 967 43.41 16.62 -25.85
N VAL A 968 42.16 16.53 -26.27
CA VAL A 968 41.36 15.29 -26.17
C VAL A 968 40.97 14.82 -27.58
N PRO A 969 41.68 13.82 -28.13
CA PRO A 969 41.19 13.08 -29.29
C PRO A 969 39.87 12.34 -28.99
N LEU A 970 38.89 12.52 -29.86
CA LEU A 970 37.59 11.83 -29.84
C LEU A 970 37.39 11.02 -31.12
N TRP A 971 36.88 9.81 -30.98
CA TRP A 971 36.49 8.96 -32.11
C TRP A 971 34.97 9.01 -32.28
N ILE A 972 34.54 9.37 -33.50
CA ILE A 972 33.12 9.45 -33.86
C ILE A 972 32.82 8.38 -34.90
N GLY A 973 31.85 7.52 -34.59
CA GLY A 973 31.37 6.44 -35.46
C GLY A 973 30.66 6.97 -36.70
N GLY A 974 30.46 6.10 -37.70
CA GLY A 974 29.76 6.47 -38.94
C GLY A 974 28.29 6.89 -38.74
N ASP A 975 27.70 6.47 -37.63
CA ASP A 975 26.35 6.81 -37.16
C ASP A 975 26.33 8.04 -36.23
N GLY A 976 27.47 8.72 -36.05
CA GLY A 976 27.62 9.88 -35.17
C GLY A 976 27.85 9.53 -33.69
N ALA A 977 27.95 8.25 -33.31
CA ALA A 977 28.20 7.85 -31.93
C ALA A 977 29.57 8.33 -31.44
N LEU A 978 29.68 8.76 -30.19
CA LEU A 978 30.98 8.88 -29.54
C LEU A 978 31.47 7.47 -29.18
N THR A 979 32.56 7.00 -29.77
CA THR A 979 33.02 5.60 -29.63
C THR A 979 34.30 5.44 -28.82
N GLY A 980 35.05 6.53 -28.62
CA GLY A 980 36.30 6.51 -27.88
C GLY A 980 36.79 7.90 -27.51
N LEU A 981 37.59 7.98 -26.45
CA LEU A 981 38.35 9.18 -26.09
C LEU A 981 39.77 8.84 -25.64
N ARG A 982 40.64 9.85 -25.68
CA ARG A 982 41.98 9.80 -25.10
C ARG A 982 42.39 11.20 -24.65
N PHE A 983 43.25 11.33 -23.65
CA PHE A 983 43.90 12.58 -23.28
C PHE A 983 45.36 12.62 -23.74
N ILE A 984 45.82 13.81 -24.13
CA ILE A 984 47.21 14.08 -24.47
C ILE A 984 47.66 15.30 -23.68
N THR A 985 48.76 15.18 -22.95
CA THR A 985 49.33 16.27 -22.16
C THR A 985 50.20 17.21 -23.00
N GLN A 986 50.61 18.33 -22.41
CA GLN A 986 51.45 19.32 -23.08
C GLN A 986 52.85 18.79 -23.44
N ASP A 987 53.39 17.91 -22.60
CA ASP A 987 54.63 17.17 -22.78
C ASP A 987 54.46 15.92 -23.69
N GLY A 988 53.27 15.67 -24.22
CA GLY A 988 53.03 14.64 -25.23
C GLY A 988 52.75 13.24 -24.70
N LYS A 989 52.69 13.05 -23.36
CA LYS A 989 52.22 11.80 -22.76
C LYS A 989 50.76 11.56 -23.16
N GLN A 990 50.41 10.29 -23.39
CA GLN A 990 49.09 9.87 -23.81
C GLN A 990 48.46 8.98 -22.76
N SER A 991 47.18 9.23 -22.46
CA SER A 991 46.40 8.29 -21.66
C SER A 991 46.15 7.00 -22.44
N PRO A 992 45.70 5.94 -21.76
CA PRO A 992 45.00 4.85 -22.41
C PRO A 992 43.87 5.39 -23.30
N ALA A 993 43.62 4.69 -24.42
CA ALA A 993 42.44 4.93 -25.23
C ALA A 993 41.26 4.23 -24.56
N TRP A 994 40.28 4.99 -24.09
CA TRP A 994 39.08 4.43 -23.48
C TRP A 994 37.97 4.29 -24.51
N GLY A 995 37.28 3.15 -24.48
CA GLY A 995 36.26 2.76 -25.46
C GLY A 995 36.84 2.02 -26.67
N TYR A 996 36.03 1.88 -27.72
CA TYR A 996 36.39 1.12 -28.91
C TYR A 996 37.37 1.86 -29.82
N CYS A 997 37.36 3.19 -29.76
CA CYS A 997 38.22 4.07 -30.57
C CYS A 997 38.13 3.77 -32.08
N VAL A 998 36.90 3.53 -32.55
CA VAL A 998 36.59 3.25 -33.96
C VAL A 998 35.91 4.48 -34.59
N GLY A 999 36.55 5.06 -35.61
CA GLY A 999 35.98 6.18 -36.36
C GLY A 999 35.11 5.73 -37.55
N ALA A 1000 34.39 6.66 -38.17
CA ALA A 1000 33.85 6.47 -39.51
C ALA A 1000 34.95 6.00 -40.47
N ARG A 1001 34.63 5.18 -41.48
CA ARG A 1001 35.62 4.58 -42.39
C ARG A 1001 36.61 5.62 -42.93
N GLY A 1002 37.89 5.49 -42.54
CA GLY A 1002 38.99 6.37 -42.95
C GLY A 1002 39.10 7.71 -42.19
N ALA A 1003 38.21 8.02 -41.25
CA ALA A 1003 38.22 9.27 -40.51
C ALA A 1003 39.26 9.25 -39.36
N LYS A 1004 40.07 10.31 -39.28
CA LYS A 1004 40.97 10.55 -38.13
C LYS A 1004 40.17 11.02 -36.91
N PRO A 1005 40.63 10.73 -35.68
CA PRO A 1005 39.98 11.24 -34.47
C PRO A 1005 39.99 12.77 -34.45
N VAL A 1006 38.88 13.35 -34.01
CA VAL A 1006 38.73 14.79 -33.84
C VAL A 1006 39.55 15.22 -32.63
N LYS A 1007 40.48 16.15 -32.79
CA LYS A 1007 41.30 16.67 -31.69
C LYS A 1007 40.69 17.95 -31.13
N LEU A 1008 40.12 17.89 -29.92
CA LEU A 1008 39.66 19.10 -29.23
C LEU A 1008 40.81 19.76 -28.45
N PRO A 1009 41.04 21.07 -28.61
CA PRO A 1009 42.03 21.79 -27.83
C PRO A 1009 41.53 22.07 -26.41
N LEU A 1010 42.30 21.64 -25.40
CA LEU A 1010 42.02 21.88 -23.98
C LEU A 1010 42.74 23.10 -23.42
N GLN A 1011 43.59 23.74 -24.24
CA GLN A 1011 44.26 25.00 -23.93
C GLN A 1011 44.12 25.96 -25.12
N ALA A 1012 43.82 27.23 -24.83
CA ALA A 1012 43.82 28.28 -25.84
C ALA A 1012 45.26 28.69 -26.22
N GLN A 1013 45.48 29.08 -27.48
CA GLN A 1013 46.79 29.54 -27.97
C GLN A 1013 47.27 30.84 -27.31
N ASN A 1014 46.36 31.64 -26.74
CA ASN A 1014 46.70 32.85 -25.97
C ASN A 1014 46.58 32.55 -24.47
N ARG A 1015 47.68 32.82 -23.73
CA ARG A 1015 47.79 32.66 -22.28
C ARG A 1015 46.53 33.22 -21.58
N ASN A 1016 45.87 32.40 -20.77
CA ASN A 1016 44.71 32.70 -19.90
C ASN A 1016 43.27 32.53 -20.44
N ARG A 1017 43.00 31.63 -21.40
CA ARG A 1017 41.61 31.18 -21.66
C ARG A 1017 41.46 29.69 -21.40
N ALA A 1018 40.91 29.35 -20.23
CA ALA A 1018 40.59 27.99 -19.82
C ALA A 1018 39.59 27.33 -20.78
N ALA A 1019 39.84 26.07 -21.18
CA ALA A 1019 38.87 25.23 -21.86
C ALA A 1019 38.62 23.97 -21.03
N GLY A 1020 37.46 23.89 -20.36
CA GLY A 1020 37.00 22.68 -19.69
C GLY A 1020 36.25 21.76 -20.64
N LEU A 1021 35.86 20.59 -20.15
CA LEU A 1021 35.01 19.65 -20.86
C LEU A 1021 33.64 19.57 -20.22
N LYS A 1022 32.59 19.81 -21.00
CA LYS A 1022 31.21 19.46 -20.68
C LYS A 1022 30.92 18.06 -21.20
N LEU A 1023 30.41 17.21 -20.31
CA LEU A 1023 30.12 15.82 -20.57
C LEU A 1023 28.61 15.62 -20.45
N PHE A 1024 28.01 14.98 -21.46
CA PHE A 1024 26.59 14.64 -21.46
C PHE A 1024 26.45 13.18 -21.06
N ILE A 1025 25.75 12.94 -19.95
CA ILE A 1025 25.51 11.61 -19.38
C ILE A 1025 24.07 11.22 -19.67
N ASP A 1026 23.90 10.07 -20.33
CA ASP A 1026 22.60 9.60 -20.81
C ASP A 1026 22.60 8.07 -20.91
N SER A 1027 21.42 7.50 -21.10
CA SER A 1027 21.28 6.06 -21.33
C SER A 1027 21.91 5.64 -22.66
N ILE A 1028 22.53 4.46 -22.66
CA ILE A 1028 23.02 3.76 -23.85
C ILE A 1028 21.92 3.07 -24.68
N ASN A 1029 20.65 3.11 -24.23
CA ASN A 1029 19.49 2.50 -24.88
C ASN A 1029 19.73 1.02 -25.26
N ARG A 1030 20.19 0.23 -24.28
CA ARG A 1030 20.27 -1.24 -24.32
C ARG A 1030 18.90 -1.94 -24.33
N GLU A 1031 17.83 -1.17 -24.12
CA GLU A 1031 16.43 -1.61 -24.10
C GLU A 1031 16.11 -2.60 -22.98
N VAL A 1032 16.78 -2.44 -21.85
CA VAL A 1032 16.57 -3.21 -20.62
C VAL A 1032 16.03 -2.31 -19.51
N THR A 1033 15.47 -2.90 -18.46
CA THR A 1033 14.88 -2.17 -17.33
C THR A 1033 15.90 -1.34 -16.54
N ARG A 1034 17.18 -1.74 -16.57
CA ARG A 1034 18.30 -1.07 -15.89
C ARG A 1034 19.47 -0.87 -16.84
N GLU A 1035 19.67 0.36 -17.27
CA GLU A 1035 20.72 0.76 -18.19
C GLU A 1035 21.82 1.51 -17.44
N ASP A 1036 23.06 1.30 -17.88
CA ASP A 1036 24.17 2.14 -17.42
C ASP A 1036 24.08 3.50 -18.10
N PHE A 1037 24.32 4.55 -17.32
CA PHE A 1037 24.37 5.92 -17.81
C PHE A 1037 25.83 6.29 -18.08
N VAL A 1038 26.14 6.59 -19.34
CA VAL A 1038 27.51 6.81 -19.80
C VAL A 1038 27.65 8.16 -20.48
N VAL A 1039 28.89 8.58 -20.73
CA VAL A 1039 29.18 9.74 -21.56
C VAL A 1039 28.80 9.46 -23.01
N VAL A 1040 27.70 10.07 -23.46
CA VAL A 1040 27.19 9.94 -24.83
C VAL A 1040 27.69 11.03 -25.76
N ALA A 1041 28.03 12.20 -25.21
CA ALA A 1041 28.55 13.32 -25.97
C ALA A 1041 29.49 14.21 -25.14
N VAL A 1042 30.30 15.01 -25.82
CA VAL A 1042 31.27 15.93 -25.23
C VAL A 1042 31.24 17.28 -25.95
N GLN A 1043 31.40 18.37 -25.20
CA GLN A 1043 31.51 19.73 -25.72
C GLN A 1043 32.59 20.50 -24.94
N LEU A 1044 33.24 21.48 -25.57
CA LEU A 1044 34.14 22.39 -24.86
C LEU A 1044 33.34 23.42 -24.08
N VAL A 1045 33.89 23.84 -22.94
CA VAL A 1045 33.45 25.05 -22.22
C VAL A 1045 34.64 25.98 -22.06
N GLY A 1046 34.45 27.29 -22.19
CA GLY A 1046 35.53 28.26 -22.04
C GLY A 1046 35.05 29.69 -21.90
N PHE A 1047 35.98 30.62 -21.70
CA PHE A 1047 35.67 32.04 -21.59
C PHE A 1047 35.25 32.63 -22.95
N ASN A 1048 34.21 33.45 -22.97
CA ASN A 1048 33.85 34.24 -24.15
C ASN A 1048 35.06 35.09 -24.59
N LYS A 1049 35.24 35.24 -25.90
CA LYS A 1049 35.93 36.42 -26.44
C LYS A 1049 35.16 37.64 -25.94
N VAL A 1050 35.70 38.36 -24.95
CA VAL A 1050 35.50 39.81 -24.88
C VAL A 1050 36.20 40.41 -26.07
#